data_AF-A0A953XQQ7-F1
#
_entry.id   AF-A0A953XQQ7-F1
#
_cell.length_a   1.000
_cell.length_b   1.000
_cell.length_c   1.000
_cell.angle_alpha   90.00
_cell.angle_beta   90.00
_cell.angle_gamma   90.00
#
_symmetry.space_group_name_H-M   'P 1'
#
loop_
_entity.id
_entity.type
_entity.pdbx_description
1 polymer ?
#
loop_
_entity_poly.entity_id
_entity_poly.type
_entity_poly.pdbx_seq_one_letter_code
_entity_poly.pdbx_strand_id
1 'polypeptide(L)'
;MATPRDTEKRTRVARSLVRARAVQLGMLPDAPQVPELDIGVHYEACEELGGDFYDFIQVSPTELGIVLADVSGHGLDAALMMAAAKKTLQIHGRRNPSPAEVLKIACEDLAGDLPSGSFVTVWYGVINLQTGMLRYASAGHNPLLRRSAKGTVTSHHAKGVVLGSAFVQAMQTVLEEETLQLSAGDWVLLYTDGVSEAADNKDEMFGEKRLSESLAIGPDTDAIDLLQHLQEDVETFRDGREADDDVTLVAFRFRGGSEPALQPTWQPRIESNLPQRSDSFVGREAELKTIGEALEGGKNSVSIIGVAGMGKTRLALELARTRARKYTGGAWFVPITECRGDEDVLNAVASVVGIPLRGNDPVADLGNGLALRGSVLLVLDNAESAIEAVNEFVGALQPLAPKLDCIVTSQLRLNIPDDTEIALKPLESPGAKSRDTTLEEAANFPAVKLFVDRARRSYAKFQLTEDNLSDVMGICAELEGVPLAIELAASRMNQLAPAEVFRQLKTPTSKIAVLRARTGDLGLPYQSMREALEWSYAHLDDWEQNAFRQLCAFRGGFFIDAAEAIVKLEDGDQRRSAIEAIDNLLDKSFLWRDSTPYGTRFNTFSALREFAGRLTSPEESAALMQRHKEYFADYANHWTEAARTPDLLEATDRLGLDRDNMRAALRTALDDNDAKTGMPLFEALFTSRDKRSAADIRPLMAEVWDRFQNAGPMARVTLLQMRTQLLFSIGGDKDAIPMMDEAVRIAEESGKFTALSSTLLLRGRMHSTLANDDLSAADFLRLIDEATRVGDERSIGLAKISLGNLRSRQSRGIESEKLHREAAAIMESVGDLNQLSVARINLIMGLLRQKRYDEAELEINDLRPFLDRLDGRDAIATLELATSRLLEGRGELEGALEHCLVAQELYKETGHSLNVAITHLDMASLSLNVGDLDAAREAVTYALTYARSSASLLLRLRACNMAAIVELECSRPDEAHALATEILEANTGRADITPSLQAKTILALAEYRRGNLEGASAGVLDAIPRVEASLDPPAGLLFLLTALRARILQSQGKNANAQRFAAKAREMAEADGYDRYSTSWFERMGVDLLDVPANPEEAIRVRVRCPLCGQRYQGSEVRIRSLQKCMKCGMKPFKPLKVQDGE
;
A
#
# COMPACT_ATOMS: atom_id res chain seq x y z
N MET A 1 -46.54 6.74 23.99
CA MET A 1 -46.27 7.21 22.60
C MET A 1 -46.29 8.73 22.63
N ALA A 2 -45.13 9.36 22.48
CA ALA A 2 -45.01 10.82 22.49
C ALA A 2 -45.53 11.39 21.15
N THR A 3 -46.23 12.52 21.19
CA THR A 3 -46.80 13.13 19.99
C THR A 3 -45.70 13.81 19.15
N PRO A 4 -45.89 14.01 17.82
CA PRO A 4 -44.91 14.71 16.97
C PRO A 4 -44.49 16.09 17.51
N ARG A 5 -45.39 16.76 18.25
CA ARG A 5 -45.14 18.04 18.94
C ARG A 5 -44.19 17.92 20.14
N ASP A 6 -44.20 16.79 20.84
CA ASP A 6 -43.30 16.54 21.96
C ASP A 6 -41.89 16.22 21.47
N THR A 7 -41.77 15.52 20.34
CA THR A 7 -40.49 15.31 19.65
C THR A 7 -39.92 16.64 19.15
N GLU A 8 -40.73 17.49 18.54
CA GLU A 8 -40.30 18.82 18.06
C GLU A 8 -39.86 19.75 19.20
N LYS A 9 -40.55 19.73 20.35
CA LYS A 9 -40.13 20.43 21.57
C LYS A 9 -38.83 19.88 22.15
N ARG A 10 -38.67 18.56 22.25
CA ARG A 10 -37.44 17.91 22.74
C ARG A 10 -36.26 18.23 21.83
N THR A 11 -36.44 18.21 20.51
CA THR A 11 -35.41 18.59 19.54
C THR A 11 -35.03 20.07 19.64
N ARG A 12 -35.98 20.97 19.94
CA ARG A 12 -35.71 22.39 20.15
C ARG A 12 -34.94 22.67 21.45
N VAL A 13 -35.27 21.95 22.52
CA VAL A 13 -34.56 22.02 23.81
C VAL A 13 -33.15 21.45 23.67
N ALA A 14 -32.98 20.29 23.04
CA ALA A 14 -31.67 19.70 22.75
C ALA A 14 -30.78 20.64 21.90
N ARG A 15 -31.34 21.27 20.85
CA ARG A 15 -30.64 22.30 20.07
C ARG A 15 -30.24 23.53 20.88
N SER A 16 -31.02 23.88 21.91
CA SER A 16 -30.73 25.02 22.79
C SER A 16 -29.62 24.71 23.79
N LEU A 17 -29.58 23.47 24.31
CA LEU A 17 -28.53 22.99 25.22
C LEU A 17 -27.19 22.83 24.51
N VAL A 18 -27.17 22.32 23.28
CA VAL A 18 -25.95 22.28 22.44
C VAL A 18 -25.35 23.69 22.22
N ARG A 19 -26.21 24.71 22.04
CA ARG A 19 -25.75 26.11 21.94
C ARG A 19 -25.23 26.64 23.28
N ALA A 20 -25.88 26.33 24.38
CA ALA A 20 -25.43 26.72 25.71
C ALA A 20 -24.06 26.12 26.04
N ARG A 21 -23.82 24.84 25.68
CA ARG A 21 -22.53 24.16 25.84
C ARG A 21 -21.42 24.85 25.07
N ALA A 22 -21.68 25.24 23.81
CA ALA A 22 -20.72 25.98 23.01
C ALA A 22 -20.38 27.35 23.63
N VAL A 23 -21.36 28.04 24.23
CA VAL A 23 -21.12 29.31 24.94
C VAL A 23 -20.31 29.10 26.23
N GLN A 24 -20.58 28.03 26.98
CA GLN A 24 -19.84 27.70 28.20
C GLN A 24 -18.37 27.36 27.93
N LEU A 25 -18.11 26.44 26.98
CA LEU A 25 -16.76 26.17 26.47
C LEU A 25 -16.13 27.44 25.87
N GLY A 26 -16.97 28.35 25.36
CA GLY A 26 -16.70 29.74 25.02
C GLY A 26 -15.92 30.53 26.08
N MET A 27 -16.21 30.30 27.37
CA MET A 27 -15.74 31.09 28.50
C MET A 27 -14.41 30.61 29.10
N LEU A 28 -14.04 29.35 28.87
CA LEU A 28 -12.77 28.77 29.34
C LEU A 28 -11.63 29.26 28.43
N PRO A 29 -10.55 29.83 29.00
CA PRO A 29 -9.45 30.36 28.21
C PRO A 29 -8.55 29.24 27.68
N ASP A 30 -7.84 29.50 26.58
CA ASP A 30 -6.70 28.66 26.21
C ASP A 30 -5.52 28.92 27.17
N ALA A 31 -4.63 27.94 27.34
CA ALA A 31 -3.43 28.10 28.14
C ALA A 31 -2.51 29.20 27.55
N PRO A 32 -2.07 30.19 28.34
CA PRO A 32 -1.23 31.27 27.85
C PRO A 32 0.16 30.75 27.48
N GLN A 33 0.71 31.25 26.38
CA GLN A 33 2.09 30.93 26.00
C GLN A 33 3.05 31.84 26.78
N VAL A 34 3.78 31.25 27.71
CA VAL A 34 4.73 31.94 28.59
C VAL A 34 6.07 31.18 28.53
N PRO A 35 7.17 31.77 28.03
CA PRO A 35 8.43 31.04 27.82
C PRO A 35 8.95 30.29 29.06
N GLU A 36 8.71 30.86 30.24
CA GLU A 36 9.15 30.35 31.54
C GLU A 36 8.28 29.19 32.05
N LEU A 37 7.12 28.93 31.44
CA LEU A 37 6.18 27.87 31.81
C LEU A 37 5.75 27.01 30.61
N ASP A 38 5.82 25.70 30.76
CA ASP A 38 5.06 24.77 29.94
C ASP A 38 3.67 24.66 30.57
N ILE A 39 2.57 24.99 29.90
CA ILE A 39 1.23 24.95 30.50
C ILE A 39 0.29 24.12 29.61
N GLY A 40 -0.42 23.19 30.23
CA GLY A 40 -1.46 22.38 29.60
C GLY A 40 -2.75 22.43 30.41
N VAL A 41 -3.87 22.25 29.73
CA VAL A 41 -5.20 22.15 30.33
C VAL A 41 -6.00 21.04 29.66
N HIS A 42 -6.75 20.29 30.45
CA HIS A 42 -7.73 19.32 29.98
C HIS A 42 -9.03 19.55 30.75
N TYR A 43 -10.15 19.55 30.02
CA TYR A 43 -11.49 19.74 30.57
C TYR A 43 -12.47 18.86 29.82
N GLU A 44 -13.21 18.04 30.56
CA GLU A 44 -14.29 17.22 30.07
C GLU A 44 -15.50 17.36 30.99
N ALA A 45 -16.63 17.80 30.43
CA ALA A 45 -17.88 17.90 31.19
C ALA A 45 -18.57 16.53 31.28
N CYS A 46 -19.02 16.15 32.47
CA CYS A 46 -19.79 14.92 32.72
C CYS A 46 -21.20 14.98 32.10
N GLU A 47 -21.86 16.14 32.17
CA GLU A 47 -23.15 16.39 31.53
C GLU A 47 -23.04 17.37 30.34
N GLU A 48 -24.18 17.77 29.76
CA GLU A 48 -24.22 18.74 28.66
C GLU A 48 -23.67 20.13 29.05
N LEU A 49 -23.68 20.48 30.34
CA LEU A 49 -23.10 21.71 30.92
C LEU A 49 -22.43 21.39 32.24
N GLY A 50 -21.15 21.76 32.39
CA GLY A 50 -20.35 21.49 33.61
C GLY A 50 -20.35 22.62 34.63
N GLY A 51 -19.87 22.36 35.84
CA GLY A 51 -19.60 23.37 36.89
C GLY A 51 -18.13 23.80 36.93
N ASP A 52 -17.22 22.91 36.52
CA ASP A 52 -15.78 23.11 36.60
C ASP A 52 -15.27 24.26 35.72
N PHE A 53 -14.24 24.97 36.20
CA PHE A 53 -13.52 25.93 35.38
C PHE A 53 -12.09 26.17 35.82
N TYR A 54 -11.31 26.70 34.88
CA TYR A 54 -9.98 27.23 35.12
C TYR A 54 -9.83 28.61 34.49
N ASP A 55 -8.83 29.36 34.96
CA ASP A 55 -8.51 30.67 34.40
C ASP A 55 -7.03 31.04 34.59
N PHE A 56 -6.56 31.95 33.74
CA PHE A 56 -5.21 32.51 33.86
C PHE A 56 -5.29 34.03 33.96
N ILE A 57 -4.80 34.60 35.06
CA ILE A 57 -4.95 36.01 35.38
C ILE A 57 -3.57 36.65 35.40
N GLN A 58 -3.29 37.55 34.46
CA GLN A 58 -2.05 38.31 34.51
C GLN A 58 -2.10 39.30 35.69
N VAL A 59 -1.32 39.04 36.74
CA VAL A 59 -1.27 39.86 37.95
C VAL A 59 -0.34 41.05 37.74
N SER A 60 0.84 40.79 37.21
CA SER A 60 1.86 41.77 36.85
C SER A 60 2.66 41.27 35.64
N PRO A 61 3.57 42.06 35.04
CA PRO A 61 4.40 41.59 33.93
C PRO A 61 5.26 40.37 34.25
N THR A 62 5.52 40.09 35.53
CA THR A 62 6.38 38.98 35.98
C THR A 62 5.63 37.93 36.78
N GLU A 63 4.31 38.06 36.95
CA GLU A 63 3.51 37.18 37.78
C GLU A 63 2.23 36.75 37.06
N LEU A 64 2.03 35.44 37.00
CA LEU A 64 0.85 34.81 36.41
C LEU A 64 0.02 34.15 37.52
N GLY A 65 -1.27 34.51 37.59
CA GLY A 65 -2.27 33.83 38.39
C GLY A 65 -2.87 32.65 37.64
N ILE A 66 -3.06 31.52 38.31
CA ILE A 66 -3.66 30.29 37.80
C ILE A 66 -4.80 29.91 38.75
N VAL A 67 -5.99 29.73 38.21
CA VAL A 67 -7.21 29.36 38.93
C VAL A 67 -7.66 27.98 38.48
N LEU A 68 -8.03 27.13 39.43
CA LEU A 68 -8.83 25.92 39.19
C LEU A 68 -9.99 25.92 40.20
N ALA A 69 -11.20 25.62 39.75
CA ALA A 69 -12.38 25.72 40.58
C ALA A 69 -13.46 24.74 40.14
N ASP A 70 -14.28 24.36 41.10
CA ASP A 70 -15.43 23.49 40.96
C ASP A 70 -16.64 24.13 41.65
N VAL A 71 -17.81 24.04 41.01
CA VAL A 71 -19.07 24.62 41.46
C VAL A 71 -20.03 23.50 41.86
N SER A 72 -20.56 23.56 43.08
CA SER A 72 -21.49 22.55 43.56
C SER A 72 -22.75 22.43 42.69
N GLY A 73 -23.03 21.23 42.18
CA GLY A 73 -24.19 20.92 41.34
C GLY A 73 -23.84 20.83 39.85
N HIS A 74 -24.83 20.53 39.00
CA HIS A 74 -24.61 20.32 37.56
C HIS A 74 -25.65 21.07 36.71
N GLY A 75 -25.38 21.23 35.41
CA GLY A 75 -26.31 21.85 34.47
C GLY A 75 -26.26 23.38 34.43
N LEU A 76 -27.39 24.00 34.06
CA LEU A 76 -27.44 25.45 33.75
C LEU A 76 -27.14 26.36 34.95
N ASP A 77 -27.58 25.97 36.15
CA ASP A 77 -27.38 26.78 37.35
C ASP A 77 -25.89 26.80 37.76
N ALA A 78 -25.21 25.65 37.66
CA ALA A 78 -23.76 25.54 37.88
C ALA A 78 -22.98 26.35 36.83
N ALA A 79 -23.37 26.28 35.55
CA ALA A 79 -22.76 27.04 34.47
C ALA A 79 -22.85 28.58 34.67
N LEU A 80 -23.96 29.08 35.22
CA LEU A 80 -24.14 30.50 35.51
C LEU A 80 -23.29 30.94 36.71
N MET A 81 -23.20 30.12 37.75
CA MET A 81 -22.35 30.37 38.92
C MET A 81 -20.87 30.34 38.55
N MET A 82 -20.46 29.40 37.70
CA MET A 82 -19.12 29.35 37.13
C MET A 82 -18.76 30.68 36.46
N ALA A 83 -19.63 31.20 35.60
CA ALA A 83 -19.39 32.46 34.90
C ALA A 83 -19.25 33.65 35.87
N ALA A 84 -20.07 33.70 36.92
CA ALA A 84 -19.99 34.73 37.96
C ALA A 84 -18.71 34.62 38.78
N ALA A 85 -18.39 33.43 39.30
CA ALA A 85 -17.19 33.18 40.10
C ALA A 85 -15.91 33.47 39.33
N LYS A 86 -15.81 32.96 38.09
CA LYS A 86 -14.70 33.24 37.17
C LYS A 86 -14.53 34.74 36.96
N LYS A 87 -15.62 35.48 36.73
CA LYS A 87 -15.53 36.92 36.48
C LYS A 87 -15.08 37.69 37.72
N THR A 88 -15.58 37.34 38.89
CA THR A 88 -15.20 37.95 40.17
C THR A 88 -13.71 37.72 40.46
N LEU A 89 -13.23 36.50 40.28
CA LEU A 89 -11.79 36.17 40.44
C LEU A 89 -10.92 36.94 39.45
N GLN A 90 -11.33 37.06 38.18
CA GLN A 90 -10.61 37.87 37.19
C GLN A 90 -10.52 39.36 37.58
N ILE A 91 -11.57 39.91 38.19
CA ILE A 91 -11.61 41.33 38.58
C ILE A 91 -10.64 41.57 39.73
N HIS A 92 -10.71 40.74 40.78
CA HIS A 92 -9.92 40.95 42.00
C HIS A 92 -8.48 40.45 41.89
N GLY A 93 -8.22 39.43 41.07
CA GLY A 93 -6.87 38.91 40.84
C GLY A 93 -5.98 39.86 40.01
N ARG A 94 -6.57 40.78 39.25
CA ARG A 94 -5.78 41.77 38.48
C ARG A 94 -5.05 42.72 39.42
N ARG A 95 -3.72 42.75 39.32
CA ARG A 95 -2.83 43.60 40.14
C ARG A 95 -2.85 43.27 41.65
N ASN A 96 -3.45 42.15 42.07
CA ASN A 96 -3.34 41.67 43.44
C ASN A 96 -2.46 40.39 43.49
N PRO A 97 -1.27 40.44 44.09
CA PRO A 97 -0.36 39.30 44.17
C PRO A 97 -0.64 38.34 45.33
N SER A 98 -1.62 38.60 46.20
CA SER A 98 -1.99 37.71 47.32
C SER A 98 -3.23 36.87 46.97
N PRO A 99 -3.06 35.56 46.69
CA PRO A 99 -4.19 34.66 46.49
C PRO A 99 -5.20 34.64 47.64
N ALA A 100 -4.74 34.71 48.89
CA ALA A 100 -5.64 34.65 50.04
C ALA A 100 -6.52 35.90 50.16
N GLU A 101 -5.98 37.09 49.85
CA GLU A 101 -6.77 38.33 49.81
C GLU A 101 -7.82 38.30 48.70
N VAL A 102 -7.44 37.82 47.51
CA VAL A 102 -8.34 37.71 46.35
C VAL A 102 -9.52 36.77 46.65
N LEU A 103 -9.26 35.60 47.26
CA LEU A 103 -10.32 34.66 47.61
C LEU A 103 -11.24 35.20 48.72
N LYS A 104 -10.70 35.96 49.69
CA LYS A 104 -11.51 36.62 50.73
C LYS A 104 -12.48 37.65 50.15
N ILE A 105 -11.98 38.52 49.26
CA ILE A 105 -12.80 39.53 48.58
C ILE A 105 -13.82 38.86 47.64
N ALA A 106 -13.39 37.85 46.88
CA ALA A 106 -14.29 37.10 46.01
C ALA A 106 -15.42 36.41 46.79
N CYS A 107 -15.13 35.89 47.99
CA CYS A 107 -16.14 35.30 48.87
C CYS A 107 -17.19 36.32 49.33
N GLU A 108 -16.78 37.55 49.64
CA GLU A 108 -17.70 38.62 50.06
C GLU A 108 -18.59 39.07 48.90
N ASP A 109 -18.03 39.24 47.71
CA ASP A 109 -18.78 39.66 46.53
C ASP A 109 -19.75 38.57 46.05
N LEU A 110 -19.33 37.30 46.05
CA LEU A 110 -20.18 36.19 45.62
C LEU A 110 -21.25 35.80 46.66
N ALA A 111 -21.11 36.22 47.93
CA ALA A 111 -22.06 35.86 48.99
C ALA A 111 -23.50 36.36 48.75
N GLY A 112 -23.67 37.42 47.97
CA GLY A 112 -25.00 37.94 47.59
C GLY A 112 -25.60 37.28 46.34
N ASP A 113 -24.76 36.71 45.48
CA ASP A 113 -25.13 36.23 44.15
C ASP A 113 -25.31 34.70 44.08
N LEU A 114 -24.76 33.95 45.05
CA LEU A 114 -24.90 32.50 45.14
C LEU A 114 -26.20 32.09 45.84
N PRO A 115 -27.00 31.16 45.28
CA PRO A 115 -28.18 30.61 45.93
C PRO A 115 -27.86 29.93 47.28
N SER A 116 -28.82 29.96 48.21
CA SER A 116 -28.69 29.31 49.53
C SER A 116 -28.41 27.81 49.39
N GLY A 117 -27.23 27.38 49.87
CA GLY A 117 -26.81 25.97 49.85
C GLY A 117 -25.81 25.61 48.73
N SER A 118 -25.55 26.53 47.79
CA SER A 118 -24.51 26.37 46.78
C SER A 118 -23.17 26.93 47.27
N PHE A 119 -22.07 26.32 46.81
CA PHE A 119 -20.71 26.75 47.12
C PHE A 119 -19.78 26.51 45.92
N VAL A 120 -18.62 27.17 45.92
CA VAL A 120 -17.57 26.99 44.91
C VAL A 120 -16.26 26.66 45.63
N THR A 121 -15.63 25.56 45.24
CA THR A 121 -14.27 25.23 45.68
C THR A 121 -13.29 25.89 44.71
N VAL A 122 -12.23 26.54 45.22
CA VAL A 122 -11.26 27.26 44.37
C VAL A 122 -9.84 27.06 44.87
N TRP A 123 -8.95 26.64 44.00
CA TRP A 123 -7.51 26.81 44.15
C TRP A 123 -7.05 28.02 43.34
N TYR A 124 -6.36 28.96 43.99
CA TYR A 124 -5.77 30.10 43.30
C TYR A 124 -4.29 30.26 43.67
N GLY A 125 -3.44 30.33 42.66
CA GLY A 125 -2.00 30.51 42.84
C GLY A 125 -1.41 31.56 41.93
N VAL A 126 -0.43 32.31 42.42
CA VAL A 126 0.31 33.34 41.68
C VAL A 126 1.78 32.94 41.65
N ILE A 127 2.28 32.61 40.45
CA ILE A 127 3.67 32.24 40.20
C ILE A 127 4.45 33.43 39.68
N ASN A 128 5.59 33.69 40.32
CA ASN A 128 6.58 34.63 39.81
C ASN A 128 7.46 33.93 38.76
N LEU A 129 7.35 34.38 37.51
CA LEU A 129 7.97 33.74 36.34
C LEU A 129 9.50 33.80 36.35
N GLN A 130 10.09 34.75 37.07
CA GLN A 130 11.55 34.91 37.17
C GLN A 130 12.14 34.02 38.25
N THR A 131 11.49 33.97 39.42
CA THR A 131 12.05 33.30 40.60
C THR A 131 11.53 31.89 40.78
N GLY A 132 10.43 31.51 40.13
CA GLY A 132 9.75 30.23 40.38
C GLY A 132 9.04 30.16 41.73
N MET A 133 8.88 31.28 42.44
CA MET A 133 8.13 31.35 43.68
C MET A 133 6.63 31.33 43.39
N LEU A 134 5.95 30.27 43.83
CA LEU A 134 4.50 30.10 43.75
C LEU A 134 3.87 30.42 45.11
N ARG A 135 3.05 31.45 45.18
CA ARG A 135 2.13 31.68 46.31
C ARG A 135 0.78 31.08 45.96
N TYR A 136 0.11 30.41 46.87
CA TYR A 136 -1.23 29.87 46.61
C TYR A 136 -2.09 29.80 47.86
N ALA A 137 -3.40 29.78 47.67
CA ALA A 137 -4.39 29.55 48.70
C ALA A 137 -5.50 28.65 48.14
N SER A 138 -6.12 27.84 48.99
CA SER A 138 -7.21 26.94 48.61
C SER A 138 -8.46 27.24 49.42
N ALA A 139 -9.54 27.63 48.74
CA ALA A 139 -10.90 27.72 49.27
C ALA A 139 -11.58 26.35 49.22
N GLY A 140 -11.06 25.38 49.98
CA GLY A 140 -11.64 24.03 50.10
C GLY A 140 -11.46 23.12 48.87
N HIS A 141 -10.52 23.45 47.98
CA HIS A 141 -10.22 22.66 46.78
C HIS A 141 -9.09 21.64 47.02
N ASN A 142 -8.97 20.68 46.10
CA ASN A 142 -7.98 19.59 46.14
C ASN A 142 -6.52 20.09 46.30
N PRO A 143 -5.64 19.26 46.89
CA PRO A 143 -4.23 19.61 47.02
C PRO A 143 -3.54 19.70 45.65
N LEU A 144 -2.48 20.50 45.56
CA LEU A 144 -1.62 20.47 44.39
C LEU A 144 -0.60 19.34 44.52
N LEU A 145 -0.31 18.64 43.41
CA LEU A 145 0.77 17.68 43.33
C LEU A 145 1.99 18.31 42.66
N ARG A 146 3.14 18.27 43.33
CA ARG A 146 4.42 18.70 42.76
C ARG A 146 5.25 17.48 42.41
N ARG A 147 5.70 17.37 41.16
CA ARG A 147 6.77 16.45 40.78
C ARG A 147 8.07 17.22 40.60
N SER A 148 9.06 16.94 41.45
CA SER A 148 10.41 17.50 41.28
C SER A 148 11.06 17.05 39.97
N ALA A 149 12.03 17.82 39.45
CA ALA A 149 12.82 17.42 38.27
C ALA A 149 13.50 16.03 38.40
N LYS A 150 13.70 15.55 39.64
CA LYS A 150 14.26 14.22 39.93
C LYS A 150 13.20 13.09 39.96
N GLY A 151 11.94 13.39 39.69
CA GLY A 151 10.83 12.44 39.63
C GLY A 151 10.13 12.17 40.95
N THR A 152 10.50 12.81 42.06
CA THR A 152 9.78 12.67 43.34
C THR A 152 8.50 13.50 43.35
N VAL A 153 7.36 12.87 43.62
CA VAL A 153 6.04 13.51 43.74
C VAL A 153 5.70 13.80 45.21
N THR A 154 5.26 15.02 45.52
CA THR A 154 4.82 15.45 46.84
C THR A 154 3.50 16.20 46.76
N SER A 155 2.58 15.92 47.70
CA SER A 155 1.30 16.59 47.81
C SER A 155 1.37 17.77 48.78
N HIS A 156 0.74 18.89 48.41
CA HIS A 156 0.75 20.12 49.20
C HIS A 156 -0.69 20.62 49.43
N HIS A 157 -1.12 20.58 50.69
CA HIS A 157 -2.42 21.07 51.13
C HIS A 157 -2.33 22.52 51.63
N ALA A 158 -3.35 23.32 51.36
CA ALA A 158 -3.56 24.62 51.99
C ALA A 158 -4.84 24.60 52.82
N LYS A 159 -4.86 25.34 53.93
CA LYS A 159 -6.05 25.45 54.77
C LYS A 159 -6.98 26.54 54.25
N GLY A 160 -8.25 26.21 54.09
CA GLY A 160 -9.30 27.17 53.79
C GLY A 160 -10.67 26.53 53.78
N VAL A 161 -11.68 27.34 53.49
CA VAL A 161 -13.09 26.95 53.47
C VAL A 161 -13.67 27.36 52.11
N VAL A 162 -14.68 26.65 51.63
CA VAL A 162 -15.32 26.91 50.33
C VAL A 162 -15.91 28.31 50.23
N LEU A 163 -16.01 28.84 49.00
CA LEU A 163 -16.66 30.13 48.74
C LEU A 163 -18.18 29.97 48.83
N GLY A 164 -18.82 30.76 49.69
CA GLY A 164 -20.26 30.75 49.84
C GLY A 164 -20.74 31.67 50.96
N SER A 165 -22.01 32.08 50.88
CA SER A 165 -22.62 33.06 51.80
C SER A 165 -22.57 32.62 53.27
N ALA A 166 -22.62 31.31 53.54
CA ALA A 166 -22.52 30.73 54.88
C ALA A 166 -21.11 30.74 55.48
N PHE A 167 -20.07 30.95 54.66
CA PHE A 167 -18.67 30.74 55.04
C PHE A 167 -17.83 32.02 55.08
N VAL A 168 -18.39 33.18 54.73
CA VAL A 168 -17.69 34.49 54.67
C VAL A 168 -16.89 34.77 55.95
N GLN A 169 -17.49 34.58 57.14
CA GLN A 169 -16.81 34.84 58.41
C GLN A 169 -15.70 33.82 58.73
N ALA A 170 -15.87 32.56 58.32
CA ALA A 170 -14.86 31.51 58.51
C ALA A 170 -13.68 31.70 57.53
N MET A 171 -13.96 32.09 56.29
CA MET A 171 -12.97 32.38 55.26
C MET A 171 -11.98 33.48 55.68
N GLN A 172 -12.46 34.50 56.40
CA GLN A 172 -11.61 35.58 56.92
C GLN A 172 -10.61 35.11 57.98
N THR A 173 -10.91 34.04 58.72
CA THR A 173 -10.10 33.58 59.87
C THR A 173 -9.28 32.31 59.58
N VAL A 174 -9.72 31.45 58.66
CA VAL A 174 -9.12 30.12 58.41
C VAL A 174 -8.21 30.08 57.18
N LEU A 175 -8.45 30.93 56.17
CA LEU A 175 -7.69 30.90 54.92
C LEU A 175 -6.24 31.36 55.14
N GLU A 176 -5.30 30.47 54.89
CA GLU A 176 -3.85 30.70 54.96
C GLU A 176 -3.26 30.77 53.54
N GLU A 177 -2.27 31.65 53.35
CA GLU A 177 -1.48 31.72 52.11
C GLU A 177 -0.21 30.90 52.27
N GLU A 178 0.03 29.98 51.34
CA GLU A 178 1.18 29.09 51.32
C GLU A 178 2.18 29.51 50.23
N THR A 179 3.45 29.18 50.42
CA THR A 179 4.53 29.46 49.46
C THR A 179 5.29 28.19 49.09
N LEU A 180 5.54 28.00 47.80
CA LEU A 180 6.28 26.87 47.25
C LEU A 180 7.34 27.36 46.26
N GLN A 181 8.61 27.02 46.52
CA GLN A 181 9.72 27.33 45.62
C GLN A 181 9.90 26.22 44.57
N LEU A 182 9.66 26.54 43.30
CA LEU A 182 9.88 25.64 42.18
C LEU A 182 11.30 25.79 41.63
N SER A 183 11.88 24.66 41.22
CA SER A 183 13.13 24.58 40.46
C SER A 183 12.83 24.33 38.98
N ALA A 184 13.75 24.70 38.09
CA ALA A 184 13.59 24.39 36.67
C ALA A 184 13.46 22.86 36.46
N GLY A 185 12.44 22.46 35.70
CA GLY A 185 12.05 21.07 35.47
C GLY A 185 10.99 20.53 36.45
N ASP A 186 10.61 21.28 37.48
CA ASP A 186 9.52 20.89 38.38
C ASP A 186 8.15 21.03 37.69
N TRP A 187 7.30 20.03 37.88
CA TRP A 187 5.90 20.02 37.46
C TRP A 187 4.98 20.30 38.64
N VAL A 188 3.90 21.03 38.38
CA VAL A 188 2.75 21.18 39.26
C VAL A 188 1.51 20.69 38.53
N LEU A 189 0.72 19.85 39.19
CA LEU A 189 -0.58 19.37 38.72
C LEU A 189 -1.67 19.84 39.69
N LEU A 190 -2.71 20.43 39.12
CA LEU A 190 -3.97 20.79 39.76
C LEU A 190 -5.08 19.96 39.11
N TYR A 191 -6.02 19.48 39.91
CA TYR A 191 -7.07 18.57 39.46
C TYR A 191 -8.35 18.74 40.29
N THR A 192 -9.50 18.54 39.65
CA THR A 192 -10.81 18.47 40.32
C THR A 192 -11.10 17.07 40.84
N ASP A 193 -12.10 16.94 41.71
CA ASP A 193 -12.48 15.67 42.33
C ASP A 193 -13.03 14.66 41.32
N GLY A 194 -13.58 15.08 40.18
CA GLY A 194 -13.90 14.17 39.07
C GLY A 194 -12.73 13.32 38.56
N VAL A 195 -11.48 13.69 38.88
CA VAL A 195 -10.29 12.86 38.66
C VAL A 195 -10.05 11.90 39.83
N SER A 196 -10.02 12.39 41.07
CA SER A 196 -9.66 11.58 42.23
C SER A 196 -10.78 10.64 42.69
N GLU A 197 -12.03 11.02 42.49
CA GLU A 197 -13.23 10.26 42.83
C GLU A 197 -13.77 9.43 41.66
N ALA A 198 -13.15 9.53 40.47
CA ALA A 198 -13.41 8.63 39.35
C ALA A 198 -13.34 7.18 39.82
N ALA A 199 -14.47 6.48 39.78
CA ALA A 199 -14.57 5.14 40.32
C ALA A 199 -14.72 4.07 39.22
N ASP A 200 -14.06 2.94 39.44
CA ASP A 200 -14.16 1.77 38.57
C ASP A 200 -15.50 1.04 38.73
N ASN A 201 -15.69 -0.05 37.99
CA ASN A 201 -16.88 -0.92 38.07
C ASN A 201 -17.09 -1.59 39.45
N LYS A 202 -16.20 -1.38 40.43
CA LYS A 202 -16.28 -1.91 41.81
C LYS A 202 -16.44 -0.80 42.86
N ASP A 203 -16.72 0.43 42.43
CA ASP A 203 -16.80 1.62 43.29
C ASP A 203 -15.47 1.95 44.01
N GLU A 204 -14.31 1.47 43.51
CA GLU A 204 -13.00 1.90 44.01
C GLU A 204 -12.61 3.21 43.31
N MET A 205 -12.30 4.25 44.09
CA MET A 205 -11.88 5.55 43.56
C MET A 205 -10.42 5.52 43.06
N PHE A 206 -10.13 6.26 41.99
CA PHE A 206 -8.78 6.38 41.42
C PHE A 206 -7.77 6.87 42.46
N GLY A 207 -8.16 7.92 43.20
CA GLY A 207 -7.45 8.43 44.36
C GLY A 207 -6.11 9.10 44.06
N GLU A 208 -5.65 9.90 45.02
CA GLU A 208 -4.41 10.68 44.91
C GLU A 208 -3.15 9.82 44.74
N LYS A 209 -3.17 8.59 45.28
CA LYS A 209 -2.04 7.67 45.21
C LYS A 209 -1.77 7.23 43.76
N ARG A 210 -2.81 6.83 43.02
CA ARG A 210 -2.66 6.42 41.62
C ARG A 210 -2.34 7.62 40.75
N LEU A 211 -2.97 8.77 41.01
CA LEU A 211 -2.64 10.02 40.32
C LEU A 211 -1.16 10.42 40.50
N SER A 212 -0.61 10.23 41.70
CA SER A 212 0.81 10.47 41.97
C SER A 212 1.73 9.48 41.23
N GLU A 213 1.31 8.23 41.05
CA GLU A 213 2.04 7.22 40.28
C GLU A 213 2.02 7.54 38.78
N SER A 214 0.86 7.94 38.23
CA SER A 214 0.71 8.35 36.83
C SER A 214 1.47 9.64 36.49
N LEU A 215 1.63 10.55 37.46
CA LEU A 215 2.45 11.75 37.27
C LEU A 215 3.95 11.45 37.12
N ALA A 216 4.42 10.24 37.44
CA ALA A 216 5.84 9.86 37.47
C ALA A 216 6.47 9.52 36.08
N ILE A 217 5.98 10.11 34.99
CA ILE A 217 6.52 9.93 33.62
C ILE A 217 7.88 10.62 33.39
N GLY A 218 8.49 10.43 32.21
CA GLY A 218 9.83 10.92 31.85
C GLY A 218 9.99 12.45 31.84
N PRO A 219 11.21 13.00 31.99
CA PRO A 219 11.46 14.44 32.11
C PRO A 219 11.21 15.26 30.82
N ASP A 220 11.16 14.58 29.66
CA ASP A 220 11.09 15.21 28.33
C ASP A 220 9.66 15.36 27.78
N THR A 221 8.64 14.95 28.53
CA THR A 221 7.22 15.10 28.13
C THR A 221 6.79 16.57 28.21
N ASP A 222 5.98 17.03 27.25
CA ASP A 222 5.34 18.34 27.30
C ASP A 222 4.00 18.31 28.07
N ALA A 223 3.39 19.47 28.29
CA ALA A 223 2.20 19.55 29.15
C ALA A 223 0.95 18.89 28.53
N ILE A 224 0.85 18.84 27.20
CA ILE A 224 -0.30 18.25 26.51
C ILE A 224 -0.19 16.73 26.59
N ASP A 225 0.98 16.18 26.28
CA ASP A 225 1.23 14.75 26.34
C ASP A 225 1.09 14.20 27.76
N LEU A 226 1.53 14.96 28.77
CA LEU A 226 1.32 14.60 30.18
C LEU A 226 -0.17 14.51 30.53
N LEU A 227 -0.95 15.51 30.14
CA LEU A 227 -2.38 15.54 30.47
C LEU A 227 -3.17 14.46 29.72
N GLN A 228 -2.82 14.20 28.46
CA GLN A 228 -3.41 13.10 27.70
C GLN A 228 -3.13 11.75 28.38
N HIS A 229 -1.89 11.52 28.83
CA HIS A 229 -1.56 10.31 29.56
C HIS A 229 -2.36 10.16 30.88
N LEU A 230 -2.48 11.25 31.66
CA LEU A 230 -3.26 11.23 32.90
C LEU A 230 -4.75 10.97 32.64
N GLN A 231 -5.32 11.52 31.58
CA GLN A 231 -6.70 11.24 31.16
C GLN A 231 -6.86 9.77 30.75
N GLU A 232 -5.97 9.25 29.91
CA GLU A 232 -6.00 7.86 29.45
C GLU A 232 -5.92 6.86 30.63
N ASP A 233 -5.12 7.17 31.65
CA ASP A 233 -5.03 6.36 32.86
C ASP A 233 -6.35 6.36 33.67
N VAL A 234 -7.02 7.51 33.78
CA VAL A 234 -8.33 7.64 34.44
C VAL A 234 -9.44 6.91 33.65
N GLU A 235 -9.46 7.06 32.32
CA GLU A 235 -10.41 6.36 31.45
C GLU A 235 -10.22 4.84 31.49
N THR A 236 -8.95 4.40 31.44
CA THR A 236 -8.60 2.97 31.54
C THR A 236 -9.04 2.40 32.88
N PHE A 237 -8.90 3.16 33.97
CA PHE A 237 -9.34 2.74 35.29
C PHE A 237 -10.87 2.61 35.38
N ARG A 238 -11.63 3.51 34.76
CA ARG A 238 -13.09 3.50 34.76
C ARG A 238 -13.71 2.32 34.01
N ASP A 239 -12.99 1.69 33.09
CA ASP A 239 -13.42 0.47 32.37
C ASP A 239 -14.84 0.58 31.77
N GLY A 240 -15.09 1.69 31.08
CA GLY A 240 -16.35 1.97 30.39
C GLY A 240 -17.50 2.51 31.26
N ARG A 241 -17.27 2.75 32.56
CA ARG A 241 -18.23 3.45 33.44
C ARG A 241 -18.31 4.94 33.08
N GLU A 242 -19.52 5.50 33.06
CA GLU A 242 -19.76 6.93 32.83
C GLU A 242 -19.12 7.80 33.92
N ALA A 243 -18.87 9.08 33.61
CA ALA A 243 -18.22 9.98 34.55
C ALA A 243 -19.25 10.31 35.63
N ASP A 244 -18.82 10.38 36.88
CA ASP A 244 -19.71 10.82 37.96
C ASP A 244 -19.67 12.35 38.15
N ASP A 245 -18.59 13.00 37.69
CA ASP A 245 -18.39 14.46 37.75
C ASP A 245 -17.46 14.98 36.64
N ASP A 246 -17.36 16.29 36.49
CA ASP A 246 -16.49 16.97 35.52
C ASP A 246 -15.01 16.66 35.77
N VAL A 247 -14.26 16.41 34.70
CA VAL A 247 -12.83 16.09 34.75
C VAL A 247 -12.04 17.29 34.29
N THR A 248 -11.38 17.97 35.23
CA THR A 248 -10.52 19.13 34.92
C THR A 248 -9.12 18.93 35.47
N LEU A 249 -8.12 19.09 34.58
CA LEU A 249 -6.70 19.01 34.90
C LEU A 249 -5.97 20.26 34.39
N VAL A 250 -5.13 20.85 35.22
CA VAL A 250 -4.22 21.93 34.84
C VAL A 250 -2.81 21.56 35.27
N ALA A 251 -1.89 21.44 34.31
CA ALA A 251 -0.50 21.09 34.57
C ALA A 251 0.43 22.18 34.08
N PHE A 252 1.47 22.48 34.84
CA PHE A 252 2.54 23.34 34.36
C PHE A 252 3.94 22.95 34.83
N ARG A 253 4.93 23.09 33.93
CA ARG A 253 6.36 22.89 34.22
C ARG A 253 7.09 24.22 34.27
N PHE A 254 7.82 24.46 35.35
CA PHE A 254 8.69 25.62 35.43
C PHE A 254 9.97 25.39 34.62
N ARG A 255 10.24 26.19 33.59
CA ARG A 255 11.41 26.06 32.70
C ARG A 255 12.62 26.87 33.18
N GLY A 256 12.45 27.72 34.19
CA GLY A 256 13.48 28.62 34.73
C GLY A 256 13.38 30.04 34.17
N GLY A 257 13.68 31.05 34.98
CA GLY A 257 13.52 32.45 34.60
C GLY A 257 14.63 32.96 33.67
N SER A 258 14.25 33.51 32.51
CA SER A 258 15.09 34.35 31.63
C SER A 258 14.55 35.80 31.58
N GLU A 259 15.28 36.74 30.96
CA GLU A 259 14.88 38.17 30.89
C GLU A 259 13.45 38.35 30.37
N PRO A 260 12.68 39.33 30.89
CA PRO A 260 11.23 39.39 30.72
C PRO A 260 10.84 39.47 29.24
N ALA A 261 10.15 38.43 28.75
CA ALA A 261 9.43 38.50 27.49
C ALA A 261 8.29 39.53 27.61
N LEU A 262 8.21 40.43 26.64
CA LEU A 262 7.18 41.47 26.54
C LEU A 262 5.78 40.84 26.40
N GLN A 263 5.05 40.77 27.52
CA GLN A 263 3.63 40.38 27.67
C GLN A 263 3.27 38.94 27.22
N PRO A 264 2.53 38.16 28.04
CA PRO A 264 1.98 36.88 27.60
C PRO A 264 1.07 37.11 26.39
N THR A 265 1.39 36.49 25.25
CA THR A 265 0.58 36.59 24.03
C THR A 265 -0.60 35.62 24.14
N TRP A 266 -1.79 36.16 24.33
CA TRP A 266 -3.05 35.44 24.17
C TRP A 266 -3.36 35.36 22.67
N GLN A 267 -3.29 34.18 22.07
CA GLN A 267 -3.74 34.02 20.69
C GLN A 267 -5.27 34.13 20.65
N PRO A 268 -5.87 34.93 19.75
CA PRO A 268 -7.33 34.98 19.61
C PRO A 268 -7.85 33.62 19.11
N ARG A 269 -8.96 33.14 19.68
CA ARG A 269 -9.68 31.97 19.17
C ARG A 269 -10.01 32.20 17.69
N ILE A 270 -9.59 31.27 16.84
CA ILE A 270 -10.07 31.21 15.46
C ILE A 270 -11.53 30.80 15.54
N GLU A 271 -12.47 31.71 15.27
CA GLU A 271 -13.89 31.38 15.21
C GLU A 271 -14.12 30.36 14.08
N SER A 272 -14.69 29.20 14.42
CA SER A 272 -14.96 28.14 13.45
C SER A 272 -16.08 27.23 13.94
N ASN A 273 -16.92 26.74 13.03
CA ASN A 273 -17.93 25.72 13.27
C ASN A 273 -17.62 24.40 12.55
N LEU A 274 -16.36 24.18 12.14
CA LEU A 274 -15.96 22.95 11.46
C LEU A 274 -16.23 21.75 12.38
N PRO A 275 -16.98 20.72 11.93
CA PRO A 275 -17.29 19.56 12.77
C PRO A 275 -16.02 18.89 13.29
N GLN A 276 -15.95 18.46 14.55
CA GLN A 276 -14.88 17.58 15.03
C GLN A 276 -15.12 16.15 14.52
N ARG A 277 -14.05 15.38 14.30
CA ARG A 277 -14.13 13.99 13.88
C ARG A 277 -13.23 13.09 14.72
N SER A 278 -13.77 11.95 15.09
CA SER A 278 -13.07 10.85 15.76
C SER A 278 -12.43 9.87 14.76
N ASP A 279 -12.51 10.17 13.45
CA ASP A 279 -12.07 9.28 12.40
C ASP A 279 -10.94 9.78 11.49
N SER A 280 -9.98 8.91 11.21
CA SER A 280 -8.78 9.25 10.44
C SER A 280 -9.12 9.61 9.00
N PHE A 281 -8.40 10.58 8.45
CA PHE A 281 -8.43 10.93 7.03
C PHE A 281 -7.38 10.10 6.29
N VAL A 282 -7.78 9.46 5.17
CA VAL A 282 -6.94 8.50 4.45
C VAL A 282 -6.91 8.83 2.96
N GLY A 283 -5.70 9.04 2.42
CA GLY A 283 -5.46 9.37 1.02
C GLY A 283 -5.79 10.83 0.69
N ARG A 284 -5.70 11.19 -0.59
CA ARG A 284 -6.01 12.51 -1.17
C ARG A 284 -5.01 13.62 -0.89
N GLU A 285 -3.76 13.25 -0.61
CA GLU A 285 -2.68 14.21 -0.33
C GLU A 285 -2.40 15.11 -1.55
N ALA A 286 -2.51 14.56 -2.76
CA ALA A 286 -2.36 15.30 -4.01
C ALA A 286 -3.49 16.32 -4.21
N GLU A 287 -4.76 15.94 -3.98
CA GLU A 287 -5.90 16.83 -4.09
C GLU A 287 -5.87 17.93 -3.01
N LEU A 288 -5.52 17.60 -1.77
CA LEU A 288 -5.33 18.58 -0.69
C LEU A 288 -4.27 19.62 -1.07
N LYS A 289 -3.15 19.18 -1.65
CA LYS A 289 -2.08 20.06 -2.13
C LYS A 289 -2.58 20.96 -3.25
N THR A 290 -3.23 20.41 -4.28
CA THR A 290 -3.76 21.17 -5.42
C THR A 290 -4.79 22.22 -5.00
N ILE A 291 -5.78 21.87 -4.16
CA ILE A 291 -6.74 22.85 -3.62
C ILE A 291 -6.01 23.94 -2.86
N GLY A 292 -5.03 23.52 -2.04
CA GLY A 292 -4.26 24.42 -1.23
C GLY A 292 -3.44 25.45 -2.02
N GLU A 293 -2.80 25.00 -3.10
CA GLU A 293 -2.04 25.86 -4.02
C GLU A 293 -2.97 26.78 -4.81
N ALA A 294 -4.15 26.32 -5.21
CA ALA A 294 -5.14 27.15 -5.91
C ALA A 294 -5.58 28.34 -5.04
N LEU A 295 -5.99 28.08 -3.79
CA LEU A 295 -6.38 29.12 -2.84
C LEU A 295 -5.23 30.11 -2.56
N GLU A 296 -4.00 29.62 -2.42
CA GLU A 296 -2.81 30.48 -2.19
C GLU A 296 -2.42 31.30 -3.44
N GLY A 297 -2.70 30.79 -4.64
CA GLY A 297 -2.46 31.45 -5.91
C GLY A 297 -3.44 32.58 -6.24
N GLY A 298 -4.35 32.92 -5.33
CA GLY A 298 -5.36 33.98 -5.51
C GLY A 298 -6.61 33.53 -6.24
N LYS A 299 -6.83 32.21 -6.37
CA LYS A 299 -8.12 31.67 -6.81
C LYS A 299 -9.04 31.59 -5.60
N ASN A 300 -9.84 32.64 -5.39
CA ASN A 300 -10.74 32.82 -4.24
C ASN A 300 -11.92 31.82 -4.20
N SER A 301 -11.97 30.84 -5.11
CA SER A 301 -12.98 29.77 -5.15
C SER A 301 -12.37 28.47 -5.69
N VAL A 302 -12.75 27.35 -5.06
CA VAL A 302 -12.49 25.98 -5.53
C VAL A 302 -13.76 25.14 -5.42
N SER A 303 -14.20 24.54 -6.52
CA SER A 303 -15.30 23.56 -6.53
C SER A 303 -14.80 22.12 -6.54
N ILE A 304 -15.21 21.33 -5.55
CA ILE A 304 -14.96 19.89 -5.45
C ILE A 304 -16.18 19.14 -5.98
N ILE A 305 -16.01 18.47 -7.11
CA ILE A 305 -17.09 17.83 -7.86
C ILE A 305 -16.89 16.31 -7.86
N GLY A 306 -17.97 15.54 -7.90
CA GLY A 306 -17.92 14.08 -8.02
C GLY A 306 -19.19 13.41 -7.53
N VAL A 307 -19.33 12.11 -7.82
CA VAL A 307 -20.53 11.36 -7.44
C VAL A 307 -20.69 11.22 -5.91
N ALA A 308 -21.89 10.84 -5.48
CA ALA A 308 -22.18 10.55 -4.07
C ALA A 308 -21.19 9.50 -3.49
N GLY A 309 -20.76 9.71 -2.24
CA GLY A 309 -19.86 8.76 -1.54
C GLY A 309 -18.37 8.86 -1.87
N MET A 310 -17.93 9.79 -2.74
CA MET A 310 -16.51 10.00 -3.08
C MET A 310 -15.69 10.76 -2.03
N GLY A 311 -16.33 11.25 -0.97
CA GLY A 311 -15.65 11.97 0.11
C GLY A 311 -15.44 13.47 -0.15
N LYS A 312 -16.21 14.11 -1.04
CA LYS A 312 -16.13 15.56 -1.33
C LYS A 312 -16.16 16.42 -0.06
N THR A 313 -17.21 16.27 0.74
CA THR A 313 -17.39 16.94 2.04
C THR A 313 -16.23 16.64 2.98
N ARG A 314 -15.71 15.41 2.95
CA ARG A 314 -14.61 14.97 3.82
C ARG A 314 -13.31 15.67 3.45
N LEU A 315 -13.01 15.78 2.15
CA LEU A 315 -11.84 16.49 1.64
C LEU A 315 -11.92 17.99 1.93
N ALA A 316 -13.09 18.61 1.69
CA ALA A 316 -13.33 20.02 1.97
C ALA A 316 -13.09 20.37 3.45
N LEU A 317 -13.68 19.57 4.35
CA LEU A 317 -13.52 19.77 5.79
C LEU A 317 -12.10 19.50 6.27
N GLU A 318 -11.40 18.51 5.71
CA GLU A 318 -10.01 18.23 6.09
C GLU A 318 -9.08 19.39 5.72
N LEU A 319 -9.24 19.94 4.52
CA LEU A 319 -8.48 21.12 4.12
C LEU A 319 -8.83 22.33 5.00
N ALA A 320 -10.11 22.57 5.25
CA ALA A 320 -10.55 23.68 6.08
C ALA A 320 -9.98 23.59 7.51
N ARG A 321 -9.90 22.38 8.10
CA ARG A 321 -9.29 22.18 9.42
C ARG A 321 -7.79 22.43 9.42
N THR A 322 -7.07 21.81 8.49
CA THR A 322 -5.60 21.94 8.39
C THR A 322 -5.17 23.38 8.11
N ARG A 323 -6.04 24.18 7.46
CA ARG A 323 -5.78 25.57 7.11
C ARG A 323 -6.50 26.62 7.95
N ALA A 324 -7.36 26.23 8.89
CA ALA A 324 -8.16 27.16 9.71
C ALA A 324 -7.30 28.27 10.34
N ARG A 325 -6.08 27.92 10.76
CA ARG A 325 -5.11 28.86 11.36
C ARG A 325 -4.61 29.98 10.44
N LYS A 326 -4.73 29.83 9.12
CA LYS A 326 -4.37 30.86 8.15
C LYS A 326 -5.45 31.94 8.01
N TYR A 327 -6.70 31.65 8.40
CA TYR A 327 -7.84 32.53 8.18
C TYR A 327 -8.16 33.35 9.44
N THR A 328 -7.73 34.61 9.49
CA THR A 328 -7.94 35.52 10.64
C THR A 328 -9.41 35.74 10.99
N GLY A 329 -10.30 35.61 10.01
CA GLY A 329 -11.75 35.77 10.14
C GLY A 329 -12.50 34.45 10.32
N GLY A 330 -11.78 33.33 10.45
CA GLY A 330 -12.34 32.01 10.71
C GLY A 330 -12.59 31.16 9.48
N ALA A 331 -12.88 29.88 9.73
CA ALA A 331 -13.27 28.90 8.72
C ALA A 331 -14.65 28.33 9.06
N TRP A 332 -15.60 28.42 8.12
CA TRP A 332 -17.01 28.18 8.38
C TRP A 332 -17.59 27.14 7.43
N PHE A 333 -18.29 26.14 7.97
CA PHE A 333 -19.03 25.12 7.23
C PHE A 333 -20.51 25.48 7.14
N VAL A 334 -21.03 25.53 5.91
CA VAL A 334 -22.41 25.92 5.59
C VAL A 334 -23.05 24.81 4.74
N PRO A 335 -23.94 23.98 5.32
CA PRO A 335 -24.72 23.02 4.55
C PRO A 335 -25.76 23.73 3.67
N ILE A 336 -25.76 23.48 2.35
CA ILE A 336 -26.65 24.10 1.36
C ILE A 336 -27.76 23.14 0.87
N THR A 337 -27.81 21.90 1.39
CA THR A 337 -28.75 20.84 0.97
C THR A 337 -30.23 21.27 0.90
N GLU A 338 -30.67 22.16 1.79
CA GLU A 338 -32.06 22.63 1.87
C GLU A 338 -32.32 23.94 1.09
N CYS A 339 -31.27 24.59 0.57
CA CYS A 339 -31.40 25.83 -0.18
C CYS A 339 -31.99 25.57 -1.58
N ARG A 340 -32.85 26.48 -2.04
CA ARG A 340 -33.50 26.40 -3.35
C ARG A 340 -33.37 27.69 -4.18
N GLY A 341 -32.95 28.80 -3.57
CA GLY A 341 -32.67 30.07 -4.27
C GLY A 341 -31.71 31.00 -3.52
N ASP A 342 -31.42 32.17 -4.09
CA ASP A 342 -30.34 33.08 -3.67
C ASP A 342 -30.49 33.58 -2.23
N GLU A 343 -31.72 33.94 -1.83
CA GLU A 343 -32.00 34.40 -0.47
C GLU A 343 -31.74 33.29 0.58
N ASP A 344 -31.93 32.01 0.22
CA ASP A 344 -31.68 30.90 1.14
C ASP A 344 -30.19 30.73 1.41
N VAL A 345 -29.36 30.81 0.37
CA VAL A 345 -27.90 30.70 0.47
C VAL A 345 -27.35 31.87 1.29
N LEU A 346 -27.79 33.09 0.98
CA LEU A 346 -27.40 34.30 1.70
C LEU A 346 -27.72 34.21 3.20
N ASN A 347 -28.94 33.82 3.54
CA ASN A 347 -29.39 33.68 4.93
C ASN A 347 -28.66 32.54 5.66
N ALA A 348 -28.40 31.43 4.99
CA ALA A 348 -27.64 30.31 5.56
C ALA A 348 -26.23 30.74 5.96
N VAL A 349 -25.51 31.45 5.07
CA VAL A 349 -24.16 31.94 5.35
C VAL A 349 -24.17 33.02 6.44
N ALA A 350 -25.05 34.02 6.34
CA ALA A 350 -25.16 35.10 7.32
C ALA A 350 -25.45 34.58 8.74
N SER A 351 -26.32 33.57 8.85
CA SER A 351 -26.66 32.90 10.10
C SER A 351 -25.48 32.13 10.69
N VAL A 352 -24.71 31.39 9.87
CA VAL A 352 -23.55 30.61 10.31
C VAL A 352 -22.40 31.51 10.77
N VAL A 353 -22.11 32.57 10.02
CA VAL A 353 -20.99 33.50 10.33
C VAL A 353 -21.39 34.56 11.39
N GLY A 354 -22.68 34.67 11.70
CA GLY A 354 -23.20 35.61 12.70
C GLY A 354 -23.18 37.06 12.25
N ILE A 355 -23.37 37.33 10.95
CA ILE A 355 -23.42 38.69 10.38
C ILE A 355 -24.90 39.09 10.21
N PRO A 356 -25.35 40.16 10.88
CA PRO A 356 -26.75 40.60 10.76
C PRO A 356 -26.98 41.38 9.46
N LEU A 357 -27.99 40.98 8.69
CA LEU A 357 -28.44 41.66 7.47
C LEU A 357 -29.47 42.73 7.86
N ARG A 358 -29.10 44.02 7.85
CA ARG A 358 -29.91 45.12 8.43
C ARG A 358 -30.19 46.27 7.46
N GLY A 359 -29.45 46.37 6.36
CA GLY A 359 -29.57 47.37 5.31
C GLY A 359 -30.52 46.96 4.18
N ASN A 360 -30.67 47.86 3.20
CA ASN A 360 -31.49 47.62 2.00
C ASN A 360 -30.79 46.76 0.95
N ASP A 361 -29.51 46.44 1.14
CA ASP A 361 -28.72 45.55 0.29
C ASP A 361 -28.07 44.45 1.16
N PRO A 362 -28.78 43.32 1.35
CA PRO A 362 -28.31 42.22 2.17
C PRO A 362 -26.99 41.57 1.70
N VAL A 363 -26.68 41.64 0.39
CA VAL A 363 -25.43 41.09 -0.16
C VAL A 363 -24.26 42.01 0.21
N ALA A 364 -24.46 43.33 0.10
CA ALA A 364 -23.47 44.31 0.55
C ALA A 364 -23.22 44.22 2.07
N ASP A 365 -24.26 44.01 2.88
CA ASP A 365 -24.12 43.81 4.33
C ASP A 365 -23.24 42.60 4.66
N LEU A 366 -23.50 41.46 4.01
CA LEU A 366 -22.71 40.25 4.23
C LEU A 366 -21.27 40.42 3.75
N GLY A 367 -21.07 40.95 2.54
CA GLY A 367 -19.74 41.17 1.96
C GLY A 367 -18.88 42.10 2.81
N ASN A 368 -19.43 43.25 3.23
CA ASN A 368 -18.72 44.18 4.11
C ASN A 368 -18.44 43.56 5.49
N GLY A 369 -19.39 42.79 6.04
CA GLY A 369 -19.21 42.07 7.30
C GLY A 369 -18.08 41.03 7.24
N LEU A 370 -17.97 40.30 6.13
CA LEU A 370 -16.89 39.35 5.87
C LEU A 370 -15.55 40.07 5.70
N ALA A 371 -15.51 41.18 4.95
CA ALA A 371 -14.29 41.97 4.75
C ALA A 371 -13.70 42.52 6.06
N LEU A 372 -14.56 42.93 7.01
CA LEU A 372 -14.13 43.40 8.34
C LEU A 372 -13.49 42.32 9.21
N ARG A 373 -13.76 41.04 8.93
CA ARG A 373 -13.16 39.88 9.64
C ARG A 373 -11.78 39.50 9.09
N GLY A 374 -11.33 40.13 8.01
CA GLY A 374 -10.04 39.82 7.38
C GLY A 374 -10.18 38.65 6.39
N SER A 375 -9.29 37.64 6.49
CA SER A 375 -9.35 36.47 5.61
C SER A 375 -10.32 35.42 6.16
N VAL A 376 -11.33 35.05 5.39
CA VAL A 376 -12.39 34.09 5.80
C VAL A 376 -12.41 32.93 4.82
N LEU A 377 -12.59 31.70 5.33
CA LEU A 377 -12.85 30.52 4.51
C LEU A 377 -14.30 30.08 4.68
N LEU A 378 -15.05 29.96 3.59
CA LEU A 378 -16.39 29.36 3.57
C LEU A 378 -16.35 27.99 2.87
N VAL A 379 -16.87 26.97 3.54
CA VAL A 379 -17.11 25.65 2.97
C VAL A 379 -18.61 25.50 2.73
N LEU A 380 -19.01 25.59 1.47
CA LEU A 380 -20.39 25.47 0.99
C LEU A 380 -20.65 24.03 0.56
N ASP A 381 -21.36 23.26 1.38
CA ASP A 381 -21.52 21.82 1.16
C ASP A 381 -22.84 21.47 0.48
N ASN A 382 -22.80 20.53 -0.48
CA ASN A 382 -23.97 19.95 -1.14
C ASN A 382 -24.78 20.96 -1.98
N ALA A 383 -24.09 21.69 -2.86
CA ALA A 383 -24.64 22.76 -3.68
C ALA A 383 -25.48 22.29 -4.88
N GLU A 384 -25.62 20.98 -5.14
CA GLU A 384 -26.31 20.46 -6.33
C GLU A 384 -27.77 20.92 -6.50
N SER A 385 -28.45 21.30 -5.42
CA SER A 385 -29.84 21.79 -5.48
C SER A 385 -29.97 23.31 -5.65
N ALA A 386 -28.85 24.04 -5.66
CA ALA A 386 -28.80 25.51 -5.66
C ALA A 386 -27.62 26.03 -6.50
N ILE A 387 -27.32 25.38 -7.64
CA ILE A 387 -26.11 25.65 -8.43
C ILE A 387 -26.05 27.10 -8.92
N GLU A 388 -27.12 27.58 -9.56
CA GLU A 388 -27.20 28.97 -10.06
C GLU A 388 -27.08 29.96 -8.91
N ALA A 389 -27.81 29.73 -7.82
CA ALA A 389 -27.78 30.57 -6.64
C ALA A 389 -26.40 30.66 -5.97
N VAL A 390 -25.68 29.53 -5.87
CA VAL A 390 -24.32 29.52 -5.31
C VAL A 390 -23.34 30.21 -6.25
N ASN A 391 -23.50 30.06 -7.56
CA ASN A 391 -22.66 30.76 -8.54
C ASN A 391 -22.83 32.28 -8.44
N GLU A 392 -24.06 32.77 -8.50
CA GLU A 392 -24.36 34.20 -8.35
C GLU A 392 -23.90 34.74 -6.99
N PHE A 393 -24.10 33.97 -5.91
CA PHE A 393 -23.66 34.34 -4.56
C PHE A 393 -22.14 34.51 -4.45
N VAL A 394 -21.36 33.53 -4.92
CA VAL A 394 -19.89 33.60 -4.87
C VAL A 394 -19.38 34.75 -5.74
N GLY A 395 -19.92 34.90 -6.95
CA GLY A 395 -19.57 35.99 -7.87
C GLY A 395 -19.87 37.38 -7.32
N ALA A 396 -20.98 37.55 -6.60
CA ALA A 396 -21.36 38.83 -6.02
C ALA A 396 -20.52 39.21 -4.78
N LEU A 397 -20.06 38.24 -3.99
CA LEU A 397 -19.28 38.49 -2.77
C LEU A 397 -17.78 38.71 -3.01
N GLN A 398 -17.19 38.11 -4.04
CA GLN A 398 -15.76 38.23 -4.32
C GLN A 398 -15.27 39.70 -4.42
N PRO A 399 -15.96 40.63 -5.12
CA PRO A 399 -15.55 42.03 -5.18
C PRO A 399 -15.65 42.77 -3.84
N LEU A 400 -16.59 42.36 -2.98
CA LEU A 400 -16.89 43.01 -1.71
C LEU A 400 -15.96 42.51 -0.59
N ALA A 401 -15.56 41.24 -0.65
CA ALA A 401 -14.68 40.56 0.29
C ALA A 401 -13.50 39.91 -0.46
N PRO A 402 -12.47 40.67 -0.87
CA PRO A 402 -11.39 40.16 -1.72
C PRO A 402 -10.46 39.13 -1.05
N LYS A 403 -10.58 38.93 0.27
CA LYS A 403 -9.87 37.92 1.06
C LYS A 403 -10.76 36.74 1.47
N LEU A 404 -11.93 36.61 0.84
CA LEU A 404 -12.83 35.49 1.01
C LEU A 404 -12.38 34.36 0.11
N ASP A 405 -12.13 33.19 0.72
CA ASP A 405 -11.94 31.94 0.01
C ASP A 405 -13.19 31.07 0.16
N CYS A 406 -13.62 30.46 -0.94
CA CYS A 406 -14.74 29.53 -0.98
C CYS A 406 -14.28 28.13 -1.40
N ILE A 407 -14.73 27.10 -0.68
CA ILE A 407 -14.69 25.70 -1.12
C ILE A 407 -16.13 25.25 -1.29
N VAL A 408 -16.51 24.84 -2.48
CA VAL A 408 -17.87 24.37 -2.77
C VAL A 408 -17.86 22.88 -3.05
N THR A 409 -18.77 22.10 -2.47
CA THR A 409 -18.94 20.68 -2.82
C THR A 409 -20.23 20.47 -3.60
N SER A 410 -20.17 19.71 -4.69
CA SER A 410 -21.34 19.44 -5.54
C SER A 410 -21.20 18.14 -6.31
N GLN A 411 -22.32 17.59 -6.77
CA GLN A 411 -22.35 16.48 -7.72
C GLN A 411 -22.26 16.95 -9.19
N LEU A 412 -22.61 18.20 -9.45
CA LEU A 412 -22.67 18.84 -10.77
C LEU A 412 -21.72 20.04 -10.83
N ARG A 413 -21.25 20.41 -12.03
CA ARG A 413 -20.46 21.64 -12.25
C ARG A 413 -21.25 22.89 -11.93
N LEU A 414 -20.57 23.88 -11.34
CA LEU A 414 -21.22 25.14 -10.91
C LEU A 414 -20.98 26.32 -11.85
N ASN A 415 -20.00 26.23 -12.76
CA ASN A 415 -19.65 27.29 -13.72
C ASN A 415 -19.35 28.65 -13.04
N ILE A 416 -18.70 28.63 -11.87
CA ILE A 416 -18.31 29.85 -11.15
C ILE A 416 -17.16 30.53 -11.90
N PRO A 417 -17.24 31.84 -12.21
CA PRO A 417 -16.16 32.58 -12.85
C PRO A 417 -14.86 32.50 -12.04
N ASP A 418 -13.74 32.28 -12.74
CA ASP A 418 -12.39 32.17 -12.15
C ASP A 418 -12.18 31.06 -11.10
N ASP A 419 -13.13 30.14 -10.97
CA ASP A 419 -13.08 28.98 -10.07
C ASP A 419 -12.07 27.91 -10.52
N THR A 420 -11.55 27.17 -9.55
CA THR A 420 -10.75 25.96 -9.82
C THR A 420 -11.60 24.72 -9.57
N GLU A 421 -12.00 24.02 -10.62
CA GLU A 421 -12.77 22.80 -10.49
C GLU A 421 -11.88 21.57 -10.27
N ILE A 422 -12.19 20.78 -9.25
CA ILE A 422 -11.50 19.53 -8.90
C ILE A 422 -12.50 18.39 -8.89
N ALA A 423 -12.49 17.60 -9.96
CA ALA A 423 -13.27 16.38 -10.07
C ALA A 423 -12.59 15.23 -9.29
N LEU A 424 -13.23 14.74 -8.24
CA LEU A 424 -12.73 13.62 -7.45
C LEU A 424 -12.88 12.30 -8.21
N LYS A 425 -11.73 11.66 -8.43
CA LYS A 425 -11.64 10.25 -8.88
C LYS A 425 -11.85 9.32 -7.68
N PRO A 426 -12.07 8.01 -7.83
CA PRO A 426 -11.98 7.07 -6.71
C PRO A 426 -10.64 7.10 -5.99
N LEU A 427 -10.58 6.54 -4.77
CA LEU A 427 -9.28 6.28 -4.15
C LEU A 427 -8.51 5.28 -4.99
N GLU A 428 -7.20 5.48 -5.08
CA GLU A 428 -6.34 4.50 -5.71
C GLU A 428 -6.53 3.16 -5.00
N SER A 429 -7.05 2.21 -5.76
CA SER A 429 -7.29 0.85 -5.35
C SER A 429 -6.22 0.00 -6.00
N PRO A 430 -5.78 -1.09 -5.35
CA PRO A 430 -5.00 -2.09 -6.05
C PRO A 430 -5.79 -2.49 -7.29
N GLY A 431 -5.23 -2.21 -8.48
CA GLY A 431 -5.74 -2.84 -9.68
C GLY A 431 -5.63 -4.35 -9.50
N ALA A 432 -6.46 -5.15 -10.17
CA ALA A 432 -6.35 -6.61 -10.12
C ALA A 432 -5.03 -7.17 -10.72
N LYS A 433 -3.97 -6.35 -10.81
CA LYS A 433 -2.58 -6.64 -11.20
C LYS A 433 -1.70 -7.13 -10.02
N SER A 434 -2.27 -7.46 -8.87
CA SER A 434 -1.55 -7.45 -7.60
C SER A 434 -1.47 -8.80 -6.87
N ARG A 435 -1.38 -9.93 -7.60
CA ARG A 435 -1.19 -11.24 -6.94
C ARG A 435 0.18 -11.40 -6.28
N ASP A 436 1.17 -10.61 -6.71
CA ASP A 436 2.53 -10.59 -6.16
C ASP A 436 2.79 -9.35 -5.30
N THR A 437 1.74 -8.60 -4.95
CA THR A 437 1.87 -7.40 -4.13
C THR A 437 2.15 -7.81 -2.70
N THR A 438 3.25 -7.31 -2.17
CA THR A 438 3.64 -7.59 -0.79
C THR A 438 2.63 -6.96 0.18
N LEU A 439 2.62 -7.45 1.42
CA LEU A 439 1.77 -6.87 2.46
C LEU A 439 2.02 -5.36 2.63
N GLU A 440 3.29 -4.93 2.50
CA GLU A 440 3.72 -3.55 2.63
C GLU A 440 3.23 -2.67 1.47
N GLU A 441 3.40 -3.14 0.23
CA GLU A 441 2.86 -2.45 -0.96
C GLU A 441 1.33 -2.35 -0.91
N ALA A 442 0.64 -3.42 -0.52
CA ALA A 442 -0.80 -3.44 -0.40
C ALA A 442 -1.32 -2.43 0.64
N ALA A 443 -0.62 -2.31 1.78
CA ALA A 443 -0.96 -1.37 2.84
C ALA A 443 -0.81 0.11 2.42
N ASN A 444 -0.01 0.38 1.38
CA ASN A 444 0.18 1.73 0.84
C ASN A 444 -0.93 2.18 -0.11
N PHE A 445 -1.76 1.28 -0.64
CA PHE A 445 -2.92 1.69 -1.45
C PHE A 445 -3.96 2.42 -0.57
N PRO A 446 -4.37 3.65 -0.92
CA PRO A 446 -5.36 4.43 -0.16
C PRO A 446 -6.67 3.69 0.12
N ALA A 447 -7.18 2.91 -0.84
CA ALA A 447 -8.39 2.11 -0.66
C ALA A 447 -8.22 1.00 0.40
N VAL A 448 -7.07 0.31 0.40
CA VAL A 448 -6.75 -0.75 1.38
C VAL A 448 -6.52 -0.14 2.75
N LYS A 449 -5.78 0.97 2.82
CA LYS A 449 -5.54 1.71 4.07
C LYS A 449 -6.86 2.17 4.70
N LEU A 450 -7.80 2.67 3.89
CA LEU A 450 -9.13 3.04 4.34
C LEU A 450 -9.91 1.83 4.84
N PHE A 451 -9.89 0.71 4.10
CA PHE A 451 -10.55 -0.52 4.52
C PHE A 451 -10.02 -1.00 5.88
N VAL A 452 -8.70 -1.05 6.07
CA VAL A 452 -8.06 -1.51 7.30
C VAL A 452 -8.39 -0.59 8.48
N ASP A 453 -8.32 0.74 8.29
CA ASP A 453 -8.67 1.70 9.34
C ASP A 453 -10.13 1.50 9.82
N ARG A 454 -11.05 1.36 8.87
CA ARG A 454 -12.48 1.25 9.15
C ARG A 454 -12.85 -0.13 9.70
N ALA A 455 -12.15 -1.18 9.24
CA ALA A 455 -12.27 -2.53 9.75
C ALA A 455 -11.85 -2.60 11.22
N ARG A 456 -10.74 -1.94 11.60
CA ARG A 456 -10.26 -1.89 12.99
C ARG A 456 -11.24 -1.20 13.93
N ARG A 457 -11.95 -0.16 13.47
CA ARG A 457 -13.02 0.47 14.26
C ARG A 457 -14.19 -0.46 14.51
N SER A 458 -14.56 -1.28 13.52
CA SER A 458 -15.64 -2.24 13.66
C SER A 458 -15.23 -3.51 14.42
N TYR A 459 -13.96 -3.92 14.33
CA TYR A 459 -13.38 -5.08 14.96
C TYR A 459 -11.92 -4.77 15.34
N ALA A 460 -11.70 -4.38 16.61
CA ALA A 460 -10.42 -3.89 17.11
C ALA A 460 -9.22 -4.82 16.85
N LYS A 461 -9.45 -6.13 16.74
CA LYS A 461 -8.42 -7.13 16.47
C LYS A 461 -8.13 -7.36 14.98
N PHE A 462 -8.75 -6.61 14.08
CA PHE A 462 -8.53 -6.77 12.65
C PHE A 462 -7.07 -6.44 12.27
N GLN A 463 -6.40 -7.40 11.63
CA GLN A 463 -5.05 -7.23 11.09
C GLN A 463 -5.06 -7.64 9.61
N LEU A 464 -4.43 -6.81 8.77
CA LEU A 464 -4.09 -7.20 7.41
C LEU A 464 -2.93 -8.20 7.48
N THR A 465 -3.12 -9.39 6.94
CA THR A 465 -2.12 -10.48 6.95
C THR A 465 -1.94 -11.01 5.54
N GLU A 466 -0.85 -11.74 5.28
CA GLU A 466 -0.62 -12.38 3.98
C GLU A 466 -1.79 -13.29 3.56
N ASP A 467 -2.40 -14.00 4.52
CA ASP A 467 -3.53 -14.90 4.28
C ASP A 467 -4.80 -14.19 3.80
N ASN A 468 -5.08 -12.97 4.31
CA ASN A 468 -6.29 -12.23 3.95
C ASN A 468 -6.07 -11.11 2.93
N LEU A 469 -4.81 -10.90 2.54
CA LEU A 469 -4.37 -9.85 1.63
C LEU A 469 -5.14 -9.87 0.32
N SER A 470 -5.18 -11.04 -0.34
CA SER A 470 -5.80 -11.20 -1.65
C SER A 470 -7.31 -10.90 -1.62
N ASP A 471 -7.99 -11.22 -0.52
CA ASP A 471 -9.42 -10.96 -0.34
C ASP A 471 -9.68 -9.47 -0.07
N VAL A 472 -8.88 -8.81 0.77
CA VAL A 472 -9.02 -7.37 1.05
C VAL A 472 -8.76 -6.54 -0.20
N MET A 473 -7.74 -6.89 -0.97
CA MET A 473 -7.45 -6.25 -2.25
C MET A 473 -8.58 -6.51 -3.25
N GLY A 474 -9.11 -7.74 -3.27
CA GLY A 474 -10.28 -8.11 -4.07
C GLY A 474 -11.52 -7.29 -3.72
N ILE A 475 -11.80 -7.06 -2.43
CA ILE A 475 -12.89 -6.20 -1.96
C ILE A 475 -12.69 -4.76 -2.46
N CYS A 476 -11.51 -4.18 -2.24
CA CYS A 476 -11.23 -2.79 -2.64
C CYS A 476 -11.38 -2.60 -4.16
N ALA A 477 -10.89 -3.57 -4.94
CA ALA A 477 -11.01 -3.59 -6.40
C ALA A 477 -12.47 -3.71 -6.87
N GLU A 478 -13.26 -4.61 -6.27
CA GLU A 478 -14.68 -4.82 -6.61
C GLU A 478 -15.57 -3.61 -6.21
N LEU A 479 -15.10 -2.82 -5.27
CA LEU A 479 -15.72 -1.55 -4.85
C LEU A 479 -15.15 -0.34 -5.61
N GLU A 480 -14.26 -0.57 -6.58
CA GLU A 480 -13.67 0.42 -7.48
C GLU A 480 -13.08 1.64 -6.74
N GLY A 481 -12.54 1.46 -5.53
CA GLY A 481 -11.96 2.56 -4.76
C GLY A 481 -12.96 3.59 -4.19
N VAL A 482 -14.27 3.31 -4.21
CA VAL A 482 -15.31 4.22 -3.70
C VAL A 482 -15.25 4.25 -2.16
N PRO A 483 -14.90 5.39 -1.51
CA PRO A 483 -14.68 5.46 -0.07
C PRO A 483 -15.86 4.98 0.78
N LEU A 484 -17.07 5.47 0.48
CA LEU A 484 -18.28 5.08 1.24
C LEU A 484 -18.57 3.58 1.10
N ALA A 485 -18.36 3.01 -0.09
CA ALA A 485 -18.59 1.58 -0.30
C ALA A 485 -17.57 0.73 0.48
N ILE A 486 -16.31 1.18 0.50
CA ILE A 486 -15.24 0.56 1.30
C ILE A 486 -15.59 0.63 2.79
N GLU A 487 -16.04 1.78 3.30
CA GLU A 487 -16.47 1.93 4.69
C GLU A 487 -17.60 0.95 5.06
N LEU A 488 -18.61 0.82 4.21
CA LEU A 488 -19.73 -0.11 4.39
C LEU A 488 -19.32 -1.58 4.34
N ALA A 489 -18.34 -1.93 3.52
CA ALA A 489 -17.80 -3.29 3.47
C ALA A 489 -16.91 -3.59 4.69
N ALA A 490 -16.07 -2.63 5.10
CA ALA A 490 -15.19 -2.75 6.25
C ALA A 490 -15.97 -2.88 7.57
N SER A 491 -17.15 -2.24 7.67
CA SER A 491 -18.04 -2.38 8.83
C SER A 491 -18.62 -3.79 8.99
N ARG A 492 -18.39 -4.70 8.03
CA ARG A 492 -18.79 -6.12 8.13
C ARG A 492 -17.76 -7.01 8.83
N MET A 493 -16.56 -6.51 9.11
CA MET A 493 -15.48 -7.31 9.68
C MET A 493 -15.78 -7.84 11.09
N ASN A 494 -16.78 -7.29 11.79
CA ASN A 494 -17.28 -7.85 13.06
C ASN A 494 -18.16 -9.11 12.88
N GLN A 495 -18.60 -9.43 11.67
CA GLN A 495 -19.56 -10.51 11.39
C GLN A 495 -19.11 -11.49 10.31
N LEU A 496 -18.30 -11.02 9.35
CA LEU A 496 -17.88 -11.79 8.17
C LEU A 496 -16.37 -11.68 7.99
N ALA A 497 -15.75 -12.79 7.57
CA ALA A 497 -14.35 -12.78 7.16
C ALA A 497 -14.17 -12.07 5.80
N PRO A 498 -12.97 -11.53 5.48
CA PRO A 498 -12.69 -10.89 4.19
C PRO A 498 -13.08 -11.76 2.98
N ALA A 499 -12.75 -13.04 2.98
CA ALA A 499 -13.12 -13.99 1.93
C ALA A 499 -14.63 -14.09 1.68
N GLU A 500 -15.44 -13.96 2.73
CA GLU A 500 -16.90 -14.06 2.64
C GLU A 500 -17.51 -12.76 2.09
N VAL A 501 -17.02 -11.61 2.55
CA VAL A 501 -17.41 -10.31 2.00
C VAL A 501 -17.03 -10.24 0.52
N PHE A 502 -15.81 -10.63 0.17
CA PHE A 502 -15.36 -10.63 -1.22
C PHE A 502 -16.25 -11.51 -2.10
N ARG A 503 -16.59 -12.73 -1.65
CA ARG A 503 -17.50 -13.63 -2.38
C ARG A 503 -18.90 -13.03 -2.57
N GLN A 504 -19.43 -12.36 -1.55
CA GLN A 504 -20.74 -11.72 -1.61
C GLN A 504 -20.75 -10.47 -2.51
N LEU A 505 -19.62 -9.79 -2.69
CA LEU A 505 -19.56 -8.66 -3.62
C LEU A 505 -19.61 -9.09 -5.10
N LYS A 506 -19.32 -10.36 -5.42
CA LYS A 506 -19.30 -10.89 -6.80
C LYS A 506 -20.69 -11.07 -7.42
N THR A 507 -21.78 -10.99 -6.66
CA THR A 507 -23.14 -11.08 -7.22
C THR A 507 -23.96 -9.84 -6.88
N PRO A 508 -24.76 -9.28 -7.82
CA PRO A 508 -25.50 -8.03 -7.59
C PRO A 508 -26.42 -8.07 -6.36
N THR A 509 -27.12 -9.19 -6.14
CA THR A 509 -28.07 -9.34 -5.05
C THR A 509 -27.38 -9.35 -3.67
N SER A 510 -26.25 -10.05 -3.54
CA SER A 510 -25.49 -10.09 -2.28
C SER A 510 -24.63 -8.85 -2.06
N LYS A 511 -24.19 -8.17 -3.13
CA LYS A 511 -23.48 -6.87 -3.06
C LYS A 511 -24.34 -5.82 -2.36
N ILE A 512 -25.62 -5.74 -2.69
CA ILE A 512 -26.59 -4.86 -2.00
C ILE A 512 -26.75 -5.22 -0.52
N ALA A 513 -26.76 -6.51 -0.18
CA ALA A 513 -26.89 -6.95 1.20
C ALA A 513 -25.68 -6.53 2.04
N VAL A 514 -24.46 -6.64 1.50
CA VAL A 514 -23.21 -6.19 2.13
C VAL A 514 -23.20 -4.67 2.31
N LEU A 515 -23.76 -3.91 1.38
CA LEU A 515 -23.72 -2.44 1.40
C LEU A 515 -24.92 -1.76 2.12
N ARG A 516 -25.82 -2.52 2.77
CA ARG A 516 -26.94 -1.97 3.57
C ARG A 516 -26.56 -1.73 5.03
N ALA A 517 -26.55 -0.48 5.52
CA ALA A 517 -26.25 -0.16 6.92
C ALA A 517 -27.25 -0.80 7.92
N ARG A 518 -26.79 -1.10 9.15
CA ARG A 518 -27.66 -1.40 10.30
C ARG A 518 -28.11 -0.08 10.92
N THR A 519 -29.38 0.01 11.24
CA THR A 519 -30.07 1.15 11.86
C THR A 519 -29.56 1.48 13.25
N GLY A 520 -29.21 2.77 13.45
CA GLY A 520 -28.94 3.44 14.72
C GLY A 520 -28.28 4.78 14.39
N ASP A 521 -29.06 5.86 14.39
CA ASP A 521 -28.80 7.21 13.87
C ASP A 521 -28.75 7.40 12.34
N LEU A 522 -29.79 8.10 11.84
CA LEU A 522 -29.94 8.79 10.55
C LEU A 522 -29.75 7.96 9.24
N GLY A 523 -30.86 7.61 8.58
CA GLY A 523 -31.01 7.47 7.12
C GLY A 523 -30.12 6.46 6.35
N LEU A 524 -30.74 5.50 5.65
CA LEU A 524 -30.09 4.39 4.92
C LEU A 524 -29.13 4.84 3.78
N PRO A 525 -27.79 4.67 3.88
CA PRO A 525 -26.82 5.21 2.90
C PRO A 525 -26.92 4.65 1.47
N TYR A 526 -27.29 3.38 1.30
CA TYR A 526 -27.47 2.79 -0.04
C TYR A 526 -28.79 3.20 -0.69
N GLN A 527 -29.83 3.50 0.11
CA GLN A 527 -31.06 4.12 -0.40
C GLN A 527 -30.80 5.57 -0.81
N SER A 528 -30.08 6.34 0.01
CA SER A 528 -29.67 7.71 -0.34
C SER A 528 -28.77 7.76 -1.59
N MET A 529 -27.83 6.80 -1.74
CA MET A 529 -27.03 6.69 -2.96
C MET A 529 -27.89 6.33 -4.17
N ARG A 530 -28.84 5.40 -4.03
CA ARG A 530 -29.74 5.02 -5.11
C ARG A 530 -30.71 6.15 -5.50
N GLU A 531 -31.29 6.83 -4.53
CA GLU A 531 -32.14 8.00 -4.72
C GLU A 531 -31.37 9.14 -5.38
N ALA A 532 -30.10 9.36 -5.00
CA ALA A 532 -29.23 10.33 -5.66
C ALA A 532 -28.91 9.93 -7.11
N LEU A 533 -28.70 8.64 -7.41
CA LEU A 533 -28.50 8.15 -8.77
C LEU A 533 -29.77 8.27 -9.62
N GLU A 534 -30.94 7.90 -9.08
CA GLU A 534 -32.25 8.03 -9.73
C GLU A 534 -32.57 9.50 -10.01
N TRP A 535 -32.31 10.39 -9.06
CA TRP A 535 -32.45 11.84 -9.23
C TRP A 535 -31.50 12.38 -10.30
N SER A 536 -30.20 12.05 -10.24
CA SER A 536 -29.21 12.52 -11.21
C SER A 536 -29.55 12.05 -12.63
N TYR A 537 -30.05 10.82 -12.76
CA TYR A 537 -30.43 10.26 -14.06
C TYR A 537 -31.71 10.91 -14.61
N ALA A 538 -32.65 11.28 -13.74
CA ALA A 538 -33.86 12.02 -14.15
C ALA A 538 -33.57 13.45 -14.66
N HIS A 539 -32.38 14.00 -14.39
CA HIS A 539 -31.93 15.30 -14.92
C HIS A 539 -31.19 15.19 -16.27
N LEU A 540 -31.05 13.98 -16.81
CA LEU A 540 -30.60 13.77 -18.18
C LEU A 540 -31.81 13.87 -19.13
N ASP A 541 -31.63 14.55 -20.26
CA ASP A 541 -32.61 14.54 -21.35
C ASP A 541 -32.76 13.11 -21.90
N ASP A 542 -33.88 12.80 -22.56
CA ASP A 542 -34.17 11.45 -23.07
C ASP A 542 -33.05 10.88 -23.96
N TRP A 543 -32.45 11.73 -24.79
CA TRP A 543 -31.34 11.34 -25.67
C TRP A 543 -30.03 11.12 -24.89
N GLU A 544 -29.77 11.87 -23.82
CA GLU A 544 -28.61 11.69 -22.94
C GLU A 544 -28.76 10.44 -22.09
N GLN A 545 -29.98 10.14 -21.62
CA GLN A 545 -30.32 8.89 -20.96
C GLN A 545 -30.07 7.69 -21.88
N ASN A 546 -30.48 7.78 -23.15
CA ASN A 546 -30.17 6.78 -24.17
C ASN A 546 -28.64 6.63 -24.37
N ALA A 547 -27.93 7.75 -24.51
CA ALA A 547 -26.48 7.72 -24.69
C ALA A 547 -25.77 7.09 -23.48
N PHE A 548 -26.15 7.48 -22.27
CA PHE A 548 -25.58 6.96 -21.04
C PHE A 548 -25.84 5.46 -20.88
N ARG A 549 -27.05 4.98 -21.20
CA ARG A 549 -27.36 3.53 -21.20
C ARG A 549 -26.50 2.76 -22.20
N GLN A 550 -26.28 3.32 -23.39
CA GLN A 550 -25.41 2.70 -24.38
C GLN A 550 -23.92 2.72 -23.97
N LEU A 551 -23.43 3.81 -23.39
CA LEU A 551 -22.05 3.91 -22.88
C LEU A 551 -21.81 2.99 -21.66
N CYS A 552 -22.86 2.64 -20.92
CA CYS A 552 -22.78 1.66 -19.83
C CYS A 552 -22.56 0.21 -20.30
N ALA A 553 -22.58 -0.07 -21.62
CA ALA A 553 -22.15 -1.35 -22.17
C ALA A 553 -20.66 -1.62 -21.96
N PHE A 554 -19.83 -0.58 -21.96
CA PHE A 554 -18.39 -0.72 -21.80
C PHE A 554 -18.02 -1.19 -20.38
N ARG A 555 -16.99 -2.03 -20.31
CA ARG A 555 -16.43 -2.62 -19.08
C ARG A 555 -14.97 -2.18 -18.95
N GLY A 556 -14.63 -1.54 -17.82
CA GLY A 556 -13.29 -1.00 -17.59
C GLY A 556 -12.94 0.29 -18.37
N GLY A 557 -13.96 1.00 -18.89
CA GLY A 557 -13.81 2.26 -19.63
C GLY A 557 -13.84 2.08 -21.15
N PHE A 558 -13.61 3.18 -21.89
CA PHE A 558 -13.57 3.20 -23.35
C PHE A 558 -12.82 4.42 -23.89
N PHE A 559 -12.36 4.31 -25.14
CA PHE A 559 -11.85 5.44 -25.93
C PHE A 559 -12.94 6.00 -26.84
N ILE A 560 -12.75 7.22 -27.34
CA ILE A 560 -13.71 7.90 -28.21
C ILE A 560 -14.04 7.07 -29.46
N ASP A 561 -13.03 6.49 -30.11
CA ASP A 561 -13.21 5.67 -31.32
C ASP A 561 -14.15 4.47 -31.08
N ALA A 562 -14.08 3.87 -29.90
CA ALA A 562 -14.95 2.76 -29.52
C ALA A 562 -16.39 3.25 -29.28
N ALA A 563 -16.56 4.40 -28.62
CA ALA A 563 -17.86 5.02 -28.42
C ALA A 563 -18.52 5.40 -29.75
N GLU A 564 -17.78 5.99 -30.69
CA GLU A 564 -18.29 6.36 -32.02
C GLU A 564 -18.72 5.15 -32.85
N ALA A 565 -17.99 4.03 -32.76
CA ALA A 565 -18.32 2.81 -33.48
C ALA A 565 -19.53 2.07 -32.87
N ILE A 566 -19.63 2.03 -31.54
CA ILE A 566 -20.59 1.18 -30.84
C ILE A 566 -21.88 1.93 -30.51
N VAL A 567 -21.84 3.20 -30.12
CA VAL A 567 -23.02 3.96 -29.69
C VAL A 567 -23.75 4.53 -30.91
N LYS A 568 -25.08 4.35 -30.97
CA LYS A 568 -25.92 4.98 -32.00
C LYS A 568 -26.99 5.83 -31.34
N LEU A 569 -26.89 7.14 -31.54
CA LEU A 569 -27.81 8.14 -30.99
C LEU A 569 -28.69 8.65 -32.12
N GLU A 570 -29.86 8.04 -32.26
CA GLU A 570 -30.93 8.52 -33.15
C GLU A 570 -31.95 9.26 -32.29
N ASP A 571 -32.20 10.54 -32.59
CA ASP A 571 -33.19 11.38 -31.93
C ASP A 571 -34.06 12.05 -33.01
N GLY A 572 -35.12 11.37 -33.44
CA GLY A 572 -35.94 11.81 -34.57
C GLY A 572 -35.14 11.92 -35.88
N ASP A 573 -35.14 13.10 -36.51
CA ASP A 573 -34.40 13.40 -37.76
C ASP A 573 -32.96 13.90 -37.53
N GLN A 574 -32.52 14.09 -36.27
CA GLN A 574 -31.18 14.61 -35.96
C GLN A 574 -30.24 13.51 -35.50
N ARG A 575 -29.06 13.44 -36.14
CA ARG A 575 -28.00 12.50 -35.79
C ARG A 575 -27.05 13.16 -34.80
N ARG A 576 -27.15 12.79 -33.52
CA ARG A 576 -26.25 13.28 -32.45
C ARG A 576 -24.96 12.47 -32.40
N SER A 577 -23.88 13.09 -31.96
CA SER A 577 -22.54 12.47 -31.95
C SER A 577 -22.20 11.85 -30.58
N ALA A 578 -21.34 10.82 -30.56
CA ALA A 578 -20.88 10.24 -29.30
C ALA A 578 -20.05 11.22 -28.47
N ILE A 579 -19.30 12.12 -29.11
CA ILE A 579 -18.51 13.14 -28.42
C ILE A 579 -19.38 14.16 -27.69
N GLU A 580 -20.47 14.61 -28.32
CA GLU A 580 -21.45 15.52 -27.69
C GLU A 580 -22.09 14.87 -26.45
N ALA A 581 -22.44 13.59 -26.53
CA ALA A 581 -22.95 12.85 -25.38
C ALA A 581 -21.90 12.71 -24.27
N ILE A 582 -20.65 12.43 -24.62
CA ILE A 582 -19.56 12.29 -23.64
C ILE A 582 -19.31 13.63 -22.93
N ASP A 583 -19.29 14.74 -23.65
CA ASP A 583 -19.10 16.08 -23.08
C ASP A 583 -20.21 16.41 -22.08
N ASN A 584 -21.48 16.22 -22.47
CA ASN A 584 -22.61 16.46 -21.56
C ASN A 584 -22.58 15.54 -20.32
N LEU A 585 -22.19 14.28 -20.48
CA LEU A 585 -22.11 13.34 -19.37
C LEU A 585 -20.89 13.58 -18.48
N LEU A 586 -19.81 14.18 -19.00
CA LEU A 586 -18.69 14.68 -18.20
C LEU A 586 -19.10 15.90 -17.37
N ASP A 587 -19.85 16.84 -17.97
CA ASP A 587 -20.38 18.01 -17.28
C ASP A 587 -21.33 17.64 -16.13
N LYS A 588 -22.09 16.56 -16.33
CA LYS A 588 -23.04 16.02 -15.36
C LYS A 588 -22.45 14.92 -14.46
N SER A 589 -21.12 14.72 -14.49
CA SER A 589 -20.39 13.75 -13.64
C SER A 589 -20.80 12.28 -13.78
N PHE A 590 -21.49 11.90 -14.86
CA PHE A 590 -21.81 10.51 -15.20
C PHE A 590 -20.61 9.74 -15.76
N LEU A 591 -19.69 10.49 -16.36
CA LEU A 591 -18.39 10.03 -16.83
C LEU A 591 -17.27 10.78 -16.11
N TRP A 592 -16.10 10.17 -16.08
CA TRP A 592 -14.84 10.81 -15.73
C TRP A 592 -13.75 10.34 -16.68
N ARG A 593 -12.62 11.05 -16.73
CA ARG A 593 -11.55 10.79 -17.69
C ARG A 593 -10.21 10.51 -17.03
N ASP A 594 -9.46 9.60 -17.62
CA ASP A 594 -8.05 9.34 -17.36
C ASP A 594 -7.20 9.66 -18.58
N SER A 595 -5.99 10.13 -18.31
CA SER A 595 -4.95 10.29 -19.32
C SER A 595 -4.13 9.01 -19.39
N THR A 596 -4.08 8.40 -20.57
CA THR A 596 -3.19 7.29 -20.88
C THR A 596 -2.19 7.72 -21.96
N PRO A 597 -1.07 7.00 -22.15
CA PRO A 597 -0.15 7.28 -23.26
C PRO A 597 -0.82 7.21 -24.64
N TYR A 598 -1.97 6.54 -24.76
CA TYR A 598 -2.70 6.32 -26.02
C TYR A 598 -3.91 7.25 -26.19
N GLY A 599 -4.09 8.21 -25.27
CA GLY A 599 -5.18 9.19 -25.31
C GLY A 599 -6.08 9.16 -24.07
N THR A 600 -7.20 9.86 -24.16
CA THR A 600 -8.17 10.02 -23.08
C THR A 600 -9.06 8.79 -22.97
N ARG A 601 -9.02 8.12 -21.82
CA ARG A 601 -9.92 7.02 -21.50
C ARG A 601 -11.07 7.52 -20.64
N PHE A 602 -12.30 7.31 -21.10
CA PHE A 602 -13.52 7.65 -20.39
C PHE A 602 -13.98 6.48 -19.55
N ASN A 603 -14.45 6.76 -18.36
CA ASN A 603 -14.83 5.78 -17.35
C ASN A 603 -16.17 6.17 -16.73
N THR A 604 -16.87 5.16 -16.24
CA THR A 604 -18.10 5.31 -15.45
C THR A 604 -18.07 4.31 -14.30
N PHE A 605 -18.79 4.60 -13.22
CA PHE A 605 -18.79 3.79 -12.01
C PHE A 605 -19.64 2.52 -12.18
N SER A 606 -19.27 1.41 -11.56
CA SER A 606 -20.05 0.16 -11.60
C SER A 606 -21.50 0.35 -11.16
N ALA A 607 -21.75 1.17 -10.14
CA ALA A 607 -23.10 1.41 -9.62
C ALA A 607 -24.00 2.09 -10.67
N LEU A 608 -23.43 3.03 -11.41
CA LEU A 608 -24.06 3.72 -12.52
C LEU A 608 -24.35 2.77 -13.69
N ARG A 609 -23.41 1.88 -14.02
CA ARG A 609 -23.61 0.82 -15.03
C ARG A 609 -24.70 -0.18 -14.63
N GLU A 610 -24.70 -0.62 -13.38
CA GLU A 610 -25.71 -1.55 -12.87
C GLU A 610 -27.11 -0.92 -12.89
N PHE A 611 -27.19 0.37 -12.51
CA PHE A 611 -28.43 1.13 -12.59
C PHE A 611 -28.93 1.26 -14.02
N ALA A 612 -28.08 1.72 -14.95
CA ALA A 612 -28.41 1.84 -16.36
C ALA A 612 -28.84 0.50 -16.99
N GLY A 613 -28.14 -0.59 -16.65
CA GLY A 613 -28.47 -1.94 -17.15
C GLY A 613 -29.86 -2.44 -16.76
N ARG A 614 -30.43 -1.95 -15.65
CA ARG A 614 -31.83 -2.29 -15.26
C ARG A 614 -32.87 -1.51 -16.05
N LEU A 615 -32.50 -0.37 -16.63
CA LEU A 615 -33.36 0.49 -17.44
C LEU A 615 -33.28 0.13 -18.93
N THR A 616 -32.23 -0.56 -19.36
CA THR A 616 -32.06 -1.01 -20.75
C THR A 616 -32.96 -2.20 -21.05
N SER A 617 -33.71 -2.13 -22.15
CA SER A 617 -34.56 -3.25 -22.58
C SER A 617 -33.69 -4.43 -23.08
N PRO A 618 -34.20 -5.67 -23.04
CA PRO A 618 -33.46 -6.83 -23.56
C PRO A 618 -33.07 -6.71 -25.04
N GLU A 619 -33.94 -6.12 -25.86
CA GLU A 619 -33.72 -5.92 -27.30
C GLU A 619 -32.60 -4.91 -27.57
N GLU A 620 -32.63 -3.78 -26.86
CA GLU A 620 -31.61 -2.75 -26.95
C GLU A 620 -30.25 -3.27 -26.45
N SER A 621 -30.26 -4.00 -25.34
CA SER A 621 -29.06 -4.64 -24.80
C SER A 621 -28.47 -5.63 -25.80
N ALA A 622 -29.28 -6.46 -26.46
CA ALA A 622 -28.81 -7.42 -27.45
C ALA A 622 -28.19 -6.74 -28.68
N ALA A 623 -28.86 -5.72 -29.24
CA ALA A 623 -28.34 -4.97 -30.39
C ALA A 623 -27.05 -4.20 -30.07
N LEU A 624 -26.92 -3.69 -28.84
CA LEU A 624 -25.71 -3.02 -28.36
C LEU A 624 -24.56 -4.01 -28.13
N MET A 625 -24.82 -5.16 -27.51
CA MET A 625 -23.83 -6.22 -27.30
C MET A 625 -23.34 -6.85 -28.60
N GLN A 626 -24.18 -6.93 -29.63
CA GLN A 626 -23.75 -7.37 -30.95
C GLN A 626 -22.70 -6.41 -31.55
N ARG A 627 -22.94 -5.10 -31.53
CA ARG A 627 -21.98 -4.08 -32.01
C ARG A 627 -20.70 -4.05 -31.19
N HIS A 628 -20.84 -4.15 -29.87
CA HIS A 628 -19.70 -4.21 -28.94
C HIS A 628 -18.81 -5.43 -29.23
N LYS A 629 -19.41 -6.60 -29.39
CA LYS A 629 -18.72 -7.84 -29.77
C LYS A 629 -17.97 -7.71 -31.09
N GLU A 630 -18.62 -7.19 -32.13
CA GLU A 630 -18.01 -7.00 -33.46
C GLU A 630 -16.82 -6.03 -33.40
N TYR A 631 -16.99 -4.85 -32.79
CA TYR A 631 -15.92 -3.87 -32.66
C TYR A 631 -14.71 -4.43 -31.90
N PHE A 632 -14.94 -5.05 -30.74
CA PHE A 632 -13.82 -5.56 -29.93
C PHE A 632 -13.17 -6.80 -30.54
N ALA A 633 -13.87 -7.57 -31.39
CA ALA A 633 -13.24 -8.65 -32.16
C ALA A 633 -12.29 -8.09 -33.24
N ASP A 634 -12.68 -7.04 -33.95
CA ASP A 634 -11.81 -6.36 -34.91
C ASP A 634 -10.62 -5.67 -34.22
N TYR A 635 -10.87 -4.99 -33.10
CA TYR A 635 -9.84 -4.41 -32.23
C TYR A 635 -8.85 -5.46 -31.75
N ALA A 636 -9.34 -6.59 -31.23
CA ALA A 636 -8.52 -7.71 -30.77
C ALA A 636 -7.63 -8.26 -31.89
N ASN A 637 -8.20 -8.46 -33.09
CA ASN A 637 -7.45 -8.96 -34.23
C ASN A 637 -6.35 -7.97 -34.68
N HIS A 638 -6.69 -6.68 -34.78
CA HIS A 638 -5.74 -5.64 -35.17
C HIS A 638 -4.53 -5.57 -34.22
N TRP A 639 -4.76 -5.47 -32.92
CA TRP A 639 -3.68 -5.33 -31.95
C TRP A 639 -2.94 -6.64 -31.68
N THR A 640 -3.56 -7.80 -31.86
CA THR A 640 -2.84 -9.09 -31.81
C THR A 640 -1.85 -9.20 -32.96
N GLU A 641 -2.20 -8.70 -34.14
CA GLU A 641 -1.26 -8.67 -35.29
C GLU A 641 -0.17 -7.60 -35.09
N ALA A 642 -0.52 -6.42 -34.58
CA ALA A 642 0.46 -5.38 -34.21
C ALA A 642 1.41 -5.85 -33.10
N ALA A 643 0.99 -6.75 -32.22
CA ALA A 643 1.87 -7.39 -31.24
C ALA A 643 2.99 -8.24 -31.88
N ARG A 644 2.98 -8.43 -33.19
CA ARG A 644 4.02 -9.14 -33.95
C ARG A 644 4.99 -8.20 -34.67
N THR A 645 4.83 -6.88 -34.53
CA THR A 645 5.64 -5.82 -35.18
C THR A 645 6.46 -5.05 -34.12
N PRO A 646 7.24 -4.01 -34.50
CA PRO A 646 7.88 -3.11 -33.54
C PRO A 646 6.92 -2.42 -32.56
N ASP A 647 5.62 -2.37 -32.86
CA ASP A 647 4.59 -1.74 -32.02
C ASP A 647 4.12 -2.64 -30.86
N LEU A 648 4.82 -3.75 -30.59
CA LEU A 648 4.48 -4.76 -29.57
C LEU A 648 4.09 -4.17 -28.21
N LEU A 649 4.87 -3.19 -27.71
CA LEU A 649 4.62 -2.59 -26.40
C LEU A 649 3.28 -1.85 -26.38
N GLU A 650 3.06 -0.97 -27.34
CA GLU A 650 1.77 -0.28 -27.50
C GLU A 650 0.62 -1.29 -27.70
N ALA A 651 0.82 -2.30 -28.55
CA ALA A 651 -0.19 -3.29 -28.85
C ALA A 651 -0.61 -4.09 -27.62
N THR A 652 0.36 -4.59 -26.85
CA THR A 652 0.09 -5.39 -25.65
C THR A 652 -0.48 -4.56 -24.50
N ASP A 653 -0.09 -3.29 -24.39
CA ASP A 653 -0.64 -2.36 -23.40
C ASP A 653 -2.09 -1.96 -23.77
N ARG A 654 -2.37 -1.67 -25.04
CA ARG A 654 -3.73 -1.41 -25.55
C ARG A 654 -4.67 -2.61 -25.42
N LEU A 655 -4.18 -3.83 -25.67
CA LEU A 655 -4.92 -5.06 -25.36
C LEU A 655 -5.16 -5.20 -23.85
N GLY A 656 -4.20 -4.80 -23.02
CA GLY A 656 -4.34 -4.78 -21.57
C GLY A 656 -5.43 -3.81 -21.07
N LEU A 657 -5.49 -2.60 -21.64
CA LEU A 657 -6.46 -1.56 -21.25
C LEU A 657 -7.91 -1.97 -21.51
N ASP A 658 -8.18 -2.65 -22.63
CA ASP A 658 -9.53 -3.08 -23.03
C ASP A 658 -9.84 -4.55 -22.73
N ARG A 659 -9.08 -5.16 -21.83
CA ARG A 659 -9.28 -6.55 -21.40
C ARG A 659 -10.69 -6.84 -20.91
N ASP A 660 -11.27 -5.96 -20.10
CA ASP A 660 -12.62 -6.16 -19.55
C ASP A 660 -13.71 -6.06 -20.62
N ASN A 661 -13.53 -5.17 -21.60
CA ASN A 661 -14.38 -5.11 -22.78
C ASN A 661 -14.26 -6.38 -23.62
N MET A 662 -13.04 -6.84 -23.93
CA MET A 662 -12.83 -8.07 -24.70
C MET A 662 -13.40 -9.31 -24.01
N ARG A 663 -13.31 -9.39 -22.67
CA ARG A 663 -13.93 -10.47 -21.89
C ARG A 663 -15.45 -10.44 -21.98
N ALA A 664 -16.06 -9.26 -21.89
CA ALA A 664 -17.51 -9.11 -22.04
C ALA A 664 -17.97 -9.52 -23.45
N ALA A 665 -17.25 -9.05 -24.48
CA ALA A 665 -17.48 -9.43 -25.87
C ALA A 665 -17.34 -10.95 -26.09
N LEU A 666 -16.32 -11.57 -25.49
CA LEU A 666 -16.09 -13.02 -25.60
C LEU A 666 -17.21 -13.81 -24.94
N ARG A 667 -17.75 -13.33 -23.81
CA ARG A 667 -18.90 -13.96 -23.17
C ARG A 667 -20.12 -13.97 -24.10
N THR A 668 -20.42 -12.84 -24.74
CA THR A 668 -21.48 -12.77 -25.77
C THR A 668 -21.20 -13.71 -26.93
N ALA A 669 -19.96 -13.78 -27.43
CA ALA A 669 -19.59 -14.71 -28.50
C ALA A 669 -19.77 -16.19 -28.11
N LEU A 670 -19.48 -16.55 -26.85
CA LEU A 670 -19.70 -17.91 -26.33
C LEU A 670 -21.18 -18.26 -26.19
N ASP A 671 -21.99 -17.31 -25.70
CA ASP A 671 -23.42 -17.48 -25.57
C ASP A 671 -24.09 -17.64 -26.95
N ASP A 672 -23.64 -16.89 -27.96
CA ASP A 672 -24.08 -16.96 -29.36
C ASP A 672 -23.49 -18.14 -30.15
N ASN A 673 -22.49 -18.83 -29.58
CA ASN A 673 -21.66 -19.83 -30.27
C ASN A 673 -20.97 -19.30 -31.55
N ASP A 674 -20.58 -18.02 -31.56
CA ASP A 674 -19.94 -17.31 -32.66
C ASP A 674 -18.41 -17.38 -32.57
N ALA A 675 -17.85 -18.47 -33.12
CA ALA A 675 -16.40 -18.66 -33.12
C ALA A 675 -15.63 -17.62 -33.93
N LYS A 676 -16.27 -16.94 -34.91
CA LYS A 676 -15.58 -15.98 -35.78
C LYS A 676 -15.14 -14.75 -35.00
N THR A 677 -15.98 -14.27 -34.08
CA THR A 677 -15.65 -13.15 -33.18
C THR A 677 -14.98 -13.63 -31.89
N GLY A 678 -15.39 -14.80 -31.38
CA GLY A 678 -14.86 -15.35 -30.13
C GLY A 678 -13.37 -15.75 -30.19
N MET A 679 -12.89 -16.30 -31.31
CA MET A 679 -11.49 -16.74 -31.44
C MET A 679 -10.49 -15.58 -31.34
N PRO A 680 -10.63 -14.46 -32.11
CA PRO A 680 -9.75 -13.29 -31.96
C PRO A 680 -9.75 -12.69 -30.55
N LEU A 681 -10.92 -12.60 -29.92
CA LEU A 681 -11.05 -12.08 -28.55
C LEU A 681 -10.28 -12.95 -27.55
N PHE A 682 -10.38 -14.27 -27.68
CA PHE A 682 -9.65 -15.20 -26.81
C PHE A 682 -8.14 -15.14 -27.06
N GLU A 683 -7.70 -15.03 -28.32
CA GLU A 683 -6.29 -14.85 -28.68
C GLU A 683 -5.70 -13.55 -28.12
N ALA A 684 -6.43 -12.44 -28.22
CA ALA A 684 -6.04 -11.16 -27.65
C ALA A 684 -5.92 -11.20 -26.12
N LEU A 685 -6.86 -11.87 -25.44
CA LEU A 685 -6.79 -12.06 -23.99
C LEU A 685 -5.55 -12.90 -23.59
N PHE A 686 -5.19 -13.89 -24.40
CA PHE A 686 -3.98 -14.70 -24.25
C PHE A 686 -2.69 -13.91 -24.49
N THR A 687 -2.72 -12.98 -25.45
CA THR A 687 -1.57 -12.15 -25.87
C THR A 687 -1.37 -10.93 -24.98
N SER A 688 -2.41 -10.46 -24.28
CA SER A 688 -2.35 -9.26 -23.42
C SER A 688 -1.33 -9.40 -22.27
N ARG A 689 -0.63 -8.30 -21.95
CA ARG A 689 0.44 -8.23 -20.93
C ARG A 689 -0.04 -8.37 -19.48
N ASP A 690 -1.35 -8.43 -19.23
CA ASP A 690 -1.91 -8.43 -17.88
C ASP A 690 -1.64 -9.77 -17.14
N LYS A 691 -1.00 -9.69 -15.96
CA LYS A 691 -0.69 -10.78 -15.01
C LYS A 691 -1.88 -11.67 -14.63
N ARG A 692 -3.12 -11.22 -14.87
CA ARG A 692 -4.34 -12.03 -14.76
C ARG A 692 -4.43 -13.19 -15.77
N SER A 693 -3.62 -13.18 -16.83
CA SER A 693 -3.79 -14.03 -18.01
C SER A 693 -3.89 -15.52 -17.67
N ALA A 694 -2.90 -16.15 -17.05
CA ALA A 694 -2.93 -17.61 -16.92
C ALA A 694 -4.06 -18.14 -16.00
N ALA A 695 -4.39 -17.44 -14.92
CA ALA A 695 -5.39 -17.90 -13.95
C ALA A 695 -6.84 -17.59 -14.38
N ASP A 696 -7.07 -16.48 -15.07
CA ASP A 696 -8.40 -16.12 -15.57
C ASP A 696 -8.69 -16.81 -16.92
N ILE A 697 -7.67 -17.06 -17.74
CA ILE A 697 -7.82 -17.74 -19.04
C ILE A 697 -8.01 -19.23 -18.84
N ARG A 698 -7.42 -19.87 -17.82
CA ARG A 698 -7.57 -21.32 -17.61
C ARG A 698 -9.03 -21.80 -17.50
N PRO A 699 -9.91 -21.21 -16.67
CA PRO A 699 -11.33 -21.61 -16.64
C PRO A 699 -12.04 -21.29 -17.97
N LEU A 700 -11.67 -20.18 -18.62
CA LEU A 700 -12.24 -19.78 -19.90
C LEU A 700 -11.81 -20.68 -21.06
N MET A 701 -10.59 -21.22 -21.03
CA MET A 701 -10.04 -22.14 -22.03
C MET A 701 -10.89 -23.40 -22.16
N ALA A 702 -11.44 -23.92 -21.05
CA ALA A 702 -12.32 -25.08 -21.08
C ALA A 702 -13.63 -24.77 -21.84
N GLU A 703 -14.27 -23.64 -21.53
CA GLU A 703 -15.52 -23.22 -22.16
C GLU A 703 -15.33 -22.91 -23.65
N VAL A 704 -14.27 -22.17 -23.99
CA VAL A 704 -13.88 -21.85 -25.38
C VAL A 704 -13.55 -23.12 -26.15
N TRP A 705 -12.83 -24.06 -25.53
CA TRP A 705 -12.54 -25.35 -26.15
C TRP A 705 -13.82 -26.11 -26.47
N ASP A 706 -14.73 -26.25 -25.52
CA ASP A 706 -15.96 -27.01 -25.71
C ASP A 706 -16.85 -26.43 -26.82
N ARG A 707 -16.95 -25.09 -26.89
CA ARG A 707 -17.77 -24.38 -27.88
C ARG A 707 -17.12 -24.30 -29.27
N PHE A 708 -15.82 -24.00 -29.35
CA PHE A 708 -15.18 -23.57 -30.60
C PHE A 708 -14.19 -24.58 -31.20
N GLN A 709 -13.86 -25.69 -30.51
CA GLN A 709 -12.88 -26.66 -31.04
C GLN A 709 -13.22 -27.23 -32.42
N ASN A 710 -14.51 -27.29 -32.77
CA ASN A 710 -15.01 -27.82 -34.03
C ASN A 710 -15.44 -26.73 -35.04
N ALA A 711 -15.17 -25.45 -34.75
CA ALA A 711 -15.59 -24.33 -35.60
C ALA A 711 -14.84 -24.27 -36.96
N GLY A 712 -13.70 -24.94 -37.06
CA GLY A 712 -12.95 -25.09 -38.30
C GLY A 712 -11.48 -25.46 -38.05
N PRO A 713 -10.73 -25.83 -39.12
CA PRO A 713 -9.34 -26.26 -38.99
C PRO A 713 -8.42 -25.25 -38.29
N MET A 714 -8.56 -23.96 -38.61
CA MET A 714 -7.71 -22.92 -38.00
C MET A 714 -8.07 -22.63 -36.54
N ALA A 715 -9.36 -22.61 -36.21
CA ALA A 715 -9.78 -22.49 -34.81
C ALA A 715 -9.22 -23.65 -33.98
N ARG A 716 -9.28 -24.88 -34.53
CA ARG A 716 -8.71 -26.08 -33.91
C ARG A 716 -7.20 -25.95 -33.68
N VAL A 717 -6.43 -25.50 -34.67
CA VAL A 717 -4.98 -25.27 -34.54
C VAL A 717 -4.68 -24.22 -33.45
N THR A 718 -5.31 -23.05 -33.50
CA THR A 718 -5.08 -21.98 -32.51
C THR A 718 -5.41 -22.45 -31.08
N LEU A 719 -6.53 -23.17 -30.90
CA LEU A 719 -6.91 -23.70 -29.59
C LEU A 719 -5.94 -24.78 -29.09
N LEU A 720 -5.46 -25.67 -29.98
CA LEU A 720 -4.43 -26.64 -29.63
C LEU A 720 -3.15 -25.92 -29.18
N GLN A 721 -2.69 -24.89 -29.91
CA GLN A 721 -1.52 -24.08 -29.55
C GLN A 721 -1.66 -23.40 -28.19
N MET A 722 -2.80 -22.78 -27.89
CA MET A 722 -3.02 -22.10 -26.60
C MET A 722 -3.15 -23.09 -25.45
N ARG A 723 -3.92 -24.17 -25.64
CA ARG A 723 -4.15 -25.19 -24.61
C ARG A 723 -2.87 -25.92 -24.25
N THR A 724 -2.03 -26.24 -25.22
CA THR A 724 -0.74 -26.89 -24.98
C THR A 724 0.22 -25.98 -24.24
N GLN A 725 0.29 -24.69 -24.57
CA GLN A 725 1.09 -23.73 -23.79
C GLN A 725 0.63 -23.68 -22.31
N LEU A 726 -0.68 -23.69 -22.06
CA LEU A 726 -1.22 -23.76 -20.69
C LEU A 726 -0.90 -25.09 -19.99
N LEU A 727 -1.06 -26.24 -20.67
CA LEU A 727 -0.75 -27.56 -20.11
C LEU A 727 0.75 -27.73 -19.84
N PHE A 728 1.59 -27.24 -20.74
CA PHE A 728 3.04 -27.30 -20.61
C PHE A 728 3.52 -26.50 -19.40
N SER A 729 2.89 -25.34 -19.13
CA SER A 729 3.20 -24.55 -17.94
C SER A 729 2.95 -25.29 -16.63
N ILE A 730 2.11 -26.34 -16.61
CA ILE A 730 1.75 -27.13 -15.42
C ILE A 730 2.34 -28.55 -15.41
N GLY A 731 3.22 -28.84 -16.38
CA GLY A 731 3.87 -30.14 -16.52
C GLY A 731 3.03 -31.25 -17.17
N GLY A 732 1.98 -30.90 -17.92
CA GLY A 732 1.11 -31.82 -18.67
C GLY A 732 1.68 -32.31 -20.00
N ASP A 733 2.97 -32.68 -20.04
CA ASP A 733 3.71 -32.92 -21.29
C ASP A 733 3.13 -34.08 -22.11
N LYS A 734 2.65 -35.13 -21.43
CA LYS A 734 2.10 -36.34 -22.06
C LYS A 734 0.86 -36.06 -22.90
N ASP A 735 0.06 -35.08 -22.50
CA ASP A 735 -1.13 -34.66 -23.22
C ASP A 735 -0.81 -33.58 -24.25
N ALA A 736 0.20 -32.74 -23.98
CA ALA A 736 0.49 -31.58 -24.81
C ALA A 736 1.17 -31.93 -26.15
N ILE A 737 2.05 -32.94 -26.19
CA ILE A 737 2.74 -33.35 -27.43
C ILE A 737 1.78 -33.93 -28.48
N PRO A 738 0.89 -34.90 -28.16
CA PRO A 738 -0.09 -35.40 -29.14
C PRO A 738 -1.00 -34.31 -29.70
N MET A 739 -1.34 -33.31 -28.90
CA MET A 739 -2.13 -32.15 -29.33
C MET A 739 -1.35 -31.27 -30.32
N MET A 740 -0.03 -31.11 -30.13
CA MET A 740 0.82 -30.44 -31.11
C MET A 740 1.01 -31.24 -32.39
N ASP A 741 1.10 -32.57 -32.31
CA ASP A 741 1.14 -33.41 -33.51
C ASP A 741 -0.16 -33.29 -34.32
N GLU A 742 -1.31 -33.24 -33.65
CA GLU A 742 -2.59 -32.94 -34.28
C GLU A 742 -2.59 -31.55 -34.93
N ALA A 743 -2.10 -30.52 -34.23
CA ALA A 743 -2.06 -29.15 -34.75
C ALA A 743 -1.17 -29.04 -35.99
N VAL A 744 0.00 -29.69 -36.00
CA VAL A 744 0.91 -29.72 -37.16
C VAL A 744 0.21 -30.36 -38.36
N ARG A 745 -0.43 -31.51 -38.18
CA ARG A 745 -1.17 -32.19 -39.25
C ARG A 745 -2.27 -31.31 -39.84
N ILE A 746 -3.09 -30.67 -38.99
CA ILE A 746 -4.18 -29.80 -39.45
C ILE A 746 -3.62 -28.56 -40.17
N ALA A 747 -2.54 -27.98 -39.67
CA ALA A 747 -1.89 -26.84 -40.31
C ALA A 747 -1.33 -27.21 -41.69
N GLU A 748 -0.71 -28.38 -41.83
CA GLU A 748 -0.23 -28.93 -43.12
C GLU A 748 -1.39 -29.13 -44.11
N GLU A 749 -2.44 -29.84 -43.70
CA GLU A 749 -3.61 -30.13 -44.53
C GLU A 749 -4.32 -28.85 -44.99
N SER A 750 -4.25 -27.78 -44.18
CA SER A 750 -4.85 -26.48 -44.53
C SER A 750 -4.07 -25.70 -45.58
N GLY A 751 -2.80 -26.04 -45.84
CA GLY A 751 -1.91 -25.30 -46.73
C GLY A 751 -1.54 -23.89 -46.25
N LYS A 752 -1.88 -23.50 -45.02
CA LYS A 752 -1.58 -22.17 -44.47
C LYS A 752 -0.23 -22.15 -43.76
N PHE A 753 0.77 -21.57 -44.42
CA PHE A 753 2.13 -21.48 -43.89
C PHE A 753 2.22 -20.75 -42.52
N THR A 754 1.44 -19.71 -42.27
CA THR A 754 1.45 -18.97 -40.99
C THR A 754 1.03 -19.84 -39.79
N ALA A 755 0.07 -20.75 -40.00
CA ALA A 755 -0.34 -21.72 -38.99
C ALA A 755 0.71 -22.82 -38.78
N LEU A 756 1.32 -23.31 -39.87
CA LEU A 756 2.35 -24.34 -39.81
C LEU A 756 3.62 -23.82 -39.11
N SER A 757 4.07 -22.63 -39.48
CA SER A 757 5.27 -21.99 -38.93
C SER A 757 5.18 -21.77 -37.42
N SER A 758 4.11 -21.14 -36.95
CA SER A 758 3.87 -20.94 -35.51
C SER A 758 3.77 -22.26 -34.75
N THR A 759 3.13 -23.29 -35.33
CA THR A 759 3.00 -24.60 -34.67
C THR A 759 4.33 -25.34 -34.57
N LEU A 760 5.12 -25.39 -35.65
CA LEU A 760 6.45 -26.04 -35.63
C LEU A 760 7.39 -25.35 -34.65
N LEU A 761 7.35 -24.01 -34.59
CA LEU A 761 8.15 -23.24 -33.64
C LEU A 761 7.78 -23.57 -32.18
N LEU A 762 6.49 -23.62 -31.87
CA LEU A 762 5.99 -23.98 -30.54
C LEU A 762 6.33 -25.43 -30.16
N ARG A 763 6.04 -26.41 -31.02
CA ARG A 763 6.34 -27.82 -30.76
C ARG A 763 7.83 -28.06 -30.63
N GLY A 764 8.66 -27.44 -31.48
CA GLY A 764 10.11 -27.50 -31.39
C GLY A 764 10.64 -26.99 -30.04
N ARG A 765 10.10 -25.88 -29.53
CA ARG A 765 10.46 -25.34 -28.19
C ARG A 765 10.02 -26.26 -27.05
N MET A 766 8.86 -26.89 -27.18
CA MET A 766 8.39 -27.89 -26.21
C MET A 766 9.30 -29.12 -26.20
N HIS A 767 9.62 -29.70 -27.37
CA HIS A 767 10.59 -30.79 -27.48
C HIS A 767 11.95 -30.41 -26.89
N SER A 768 12.44 -29.19 -27.14
CA SER A 768 13.66 -28.65 -26.55
C SER A 768 13.60 -28.67 -25.02
N THR A 769 12.50 -28.23 -24.44
CA THR A 769 12.33 -28.18 -22.98
C THR A 769 12.21 -29.58 -22.35
N LEU A 770 11.74 -30.57 -23.12
CA LEU A 770 11.68 -31.97 -22.71
C LEU A 770 12.97 -32.75 -22.97
N ALA A 771 14.04 -32.08 -23.42
CA ALA A 771 15.29 -32.71 -23.87
C ALA A 771 15.12 -33.72 -25.02
N ASN A 772 14.04 -33.61 -25.81
CA ASN A 772 13.86 -34.36 -27.06
C ASN A 772 14.55 -33.63 -28.21
N ASP A 773 15.86 -33.47 -28.09
CA ASP A 773 16.64 -32.55 -28.92
C ASP A 773 16.61 -32.89 -30.42
N ASP A 774 16.55 -34.17 -30.80
CA ASP A 774 16.47 -34.59 -32.21
C ASP A 774 15.15 -34.14 -32.86
N LEU A 775 14.03 -34.32 -32.15
CA LEU A 775 12.70 -33.89 -32.60
C LEU A 775 12.62 -32.35 -32.64
N SER A 776 13.21 -31.70 -31.64
CA SER A 776 13.31 -30.23 -31.61
C SER A 776 14.08 -29.69 -32.80
N ALA A 777 15.26 -30.26 -33.09
CA ALA A 777 16.07 -29.87 -34.24
C ALA A 777 15.33 -30.14 -35.56
N ALA A 778 14.64 -31.27 -35.68
CA ALA A 778 13.86 -31.62 -36.86
C ALA A 778 12.77 -30.57 -37.16
N ASP A 779 12.03 -30.12 -36.13
CA ASP A 779 11.00 -29.08 -36.28
C ASP A 779 11.58 -27.74 -36.73
N PHE A 780 12.68 -27.28 -36.11
CA PHE A 780 13.29 -26.01 -36.49
C PHE A 780 13.93 -26.06 -37.89
N LEU A 781 14.61 -27.15 -38.24
CA LEU A 781 15.19 -27.33 -39.57
C LEU A 781 14.11 -27.41 -40.65
N ARG A 782 13.01 -28.11 -40.36
CA ARG A 782 11.85 -28.16 -41.25
C ARG A 782 11.21 -26.79 -41.44
N LEU A 783 11.05 -26.02 -40.36
CA LEU A 783 10.54 -24.66 -40.45
C LEU A 783 11.45 -23.77 -41.32
N ILE A 784 12.77 -23.87 -41.16
CA ILE A 784 13.73 -23.13 -42.00
C ILE A 784 13.54 -23.48 -43.48
N ASP A 785 13.41 -24.77 -43.82
CA ASP A 785 13.22 -25.22 -45.20
C ASP A 785 11.91 -24.70 -45.81
N GLU A 786 10.78 -24.88 -45.10
CA GLU A 786 9.48 -24.39 -45.58
C GLU A 786 9.44 -22.86 -45.70
N ALA A 787 9.98 -22.14 -44.72
CA ALA A 787 10.07 -20.68 -44.74
C ALA A 787 10.93 -20.17 -45.90
N THR A 788 12.03 -20.87 -46.21
CA THR A 788 12.89 -20.55 -47.35
C THR A 788 12.15 -20.72 -48.68
N ARG A 789 11.30 -21.74 -48.82
CA ARG A 789 10.51 -21.97 -50.04
C ARG A 789 9.47 -20.88 -50.29
N VAL A 790 8.82 -20.37 -49.24
CA VAL A 790 7.81 -19.31 -49.34
C VAL A 790 8.37 -17.89 -49.27
N GLY A 791 9.67 -17.75 -48.96
CA GLY A 791 10.34 -16.46 -48.84
C GLY A 791 10.02 -15.70 -47.54
N ASP A 792 9.62 -16.39 -46.47
CA ASP A 792 9.32 -15.75 -45.19
C ASP A 792 10.57 -15.67 -44.30
N GLU A 793 11.36 -14.61 -44.48
CA GLU A 793 12.61 -14.38 -43.74
C GLU A 793 12.40 -14.34 -42.22
N ARG A 794 11.25 -13.82 -41.76
CA ARG A 794 10.94 -13.73 -40.33
C ARG A 794 10.88 -15.10 -39.66
N SER A 795 10.16 -16.07 -40.24
CA SER A 795 10.12 -17.43 -39.68
C SER A 795 11.49 -18.12 -39.71
N ILE A 796 12.33 -17.85 -40.73
CA ILE A 796 13.70 -18.37 -40.79
C ILE A 796 14.50 -17.89 -39.58
N GLY A 797 14.50 -16.58 -39.31
CA GLY A 797 15.26 -16.04 -38.18
C GLY A 797 14.72 -16.54 -36.83
N LEU A 798 13.40 -16.60 -36.63
CA LEU A 798 12.79 -17.14 -35.40
C LEU A 798 13.18 -18.61 -35.13
N ALA A 799 13.21 -19.43 -36.20
CA ALA A 799 13.66 -20.81 -36.12
C ALA A 799 15.15 -20.90 -35.81
N LYS A 800 15.99 -20.04 -36.41
CA LYS A 800 17.44 -19.98 -36.13
C LYS A 800 17.75 -19.54 -34.69
N ILE A 801 17.02 -18.59 -34.11
CA ILE A 801 17.16 -18.24 -32.68
C ILE A 801 16.91 -19.49 -31.82
N SER A 802 15.81 -20.19 -32.08
CA SER A 802 15.39 -21.35 -31.29
C SER A 802 16.36 -22.54 -31.47
N LEU A 803 16.82 -22.78 -32.70
CA LEU A 803 17.83 -23.78 -33.02
C LEU A 803 19.19 -23.44 -32.41
N GLY A 804 19.59 -22.16 -32.41
CA GLY A 804 20.80 -21.69 -31.73
C GLY A 804 20.76 -21.99 -30.24
N ASN A 805 19.63 -21.71 -29.57
CA ASN A 805 19.44 -22.04 -28.16
C ASN A 805 19.54 -23.55 -27.89
N LEU A 806 18.98 -24.38 -28.77
CA LEU A 806 19.13 -25.83 -28.72
C LEU A 806 20.61 -26.26 -28.86
N ARG A 807 21.34 -25.73 -29.85
CA ARG A 807 22.77 -26.03 -30.04
C ARG A 807 23.64 -25.57 -28.87
N SER A 808 23.29 -24.44 -28.25
CA SER A 808 23.94 -23.95 -27.03
C SER A 808 23.80 -24.96 -25.87
N ARG A 809 22.61 -25.55 -25.69
CA ARG A 809 22.37 -26.59 -24.66
C ARG A 809 23.15 -27.88 -24.93
N GLN A 810 23.35 -28.23 -26.20
CA GLN A 810 24.13 -29.39 -26.63
C GLN A 810 25.65 -29.17 -26.61
N SER A 811 26.12 -28.11 -25.95
CA SER A 811 27.54 -27.74 -25.89
C SER A 811 28.17 -27.48 -27.27
N ARG A 812 27.37 -27.18 -28.31
CA ARG A 812 27.82 -26.84 -29.67
C ARG A 812 27.92 -25.33 -29.86
N GLY A 813 28.81 -24.70 -29.09
CA GLY A 813 28.93 -23.23 -29.00
C GLY A 813 29.14 -22.52 -30.33
N ILE A 814 29.99 -23.06 -31.21
CA ILE A 814 30.30 -22.45 -32.53
C ILE A 814 29.08 -22.46 -33.47
N GLU A 815 28.33 -23.57 -33.50
CA GLU A 815 27.09 -23.65 -34.29
C GLU A 815 26.03 -22.70 -33.75
N SER A 816 25.88 -22.63 -32.41
CA SER A 816 24.98 -21.69 -31.75
C SER A 816 25.28 -20.25 -32.12
N GLU A 817 26.55 -19.84 -32.00
CA GLU A 817 26.99 -18.48 -32.33
C GLU A 817 26.65 -18.13 -33.78
N LYS A 818 26.98 -19.01 -34.72
CA LYS A 818 26.68 -18.80 -36.14
C LYS A 818 25.19 -18.59 -36.37
N LEU A 819 24.35 -19.42 -35.76
CA LEU A 819 22.89 -19.32 -35.89
C LEU A 819 22.34 -18.02 -35.31
N HIS A 820 22.83 -17.58 -34.14
CA HIS A 820 22.38 -16.32 -33.53
C HIS A 820 22.83 -15.08 -34.30
N ARG A 821 24.06 -15.07 -34.87
CA ARG A 821 24.51 -13.99 -35.76
C ARG A 821 23.67 -13.90 -37.04
N GLU A 822 23.42 -15.05 -37.69
CA GLU A 822 22.56 -15.10 -38.88
C GLU A 822 21.12 -14.67 -38.56
N ALA A 823 20.58 -15.08 -37.40
CA ALA A 823 19.26 -14.67 -36.97
C ALA A 823 19.18 -13.17 -36.68
N ALA A 824 20.18 -12.59 -36.02
CA ALA A 824 20.25 -11.15 -35.77
C ALA A 824 20.23 -10.36 -37.09
N ALA A 825 21.06 -10.74 -38.06
CA ALA A 825 21.08 -10.08 -39.38
C ALA A 825 19.72 -10.15 -40.10
N ILE A 826 19.03 -11.29 -40.02
CA ILE A 826 17.68 -11.45 -40.59
C ILE A 826 16.66 -10.59 -39.84
N MET A 827 16.70 -10.56 -38.50
CA MET A 827 15.76 -9.77 -37.71
C MET A 827 15.93 -8.26 -37.95
N GLU A 828 17.17 -7.83 -38.16
CA GLU A 828 17.48 -6.46 -38.58
C GLU A 828 16.92 -6.15 -39.98
N SER A 829 17.07 -7.05 -40.96
CA SER A 829 16.56 -6.82 -42.33
C SER A 829 15.04 -6.74 -42.42
N VAL A 830 14.33 -7.58 -41.65
CA VAL A 830 12.86 -7.58 -41.60
C VAL A 830 12.29 -6.51 -40.67
N GLY A 831 13.15 -5.80 -39.92
CA GLY A 831 12.74 -4.75 -38.98
C GLY A 831 12.12 -5.28 -37.67
N ASP A 832 12.30 -6.55 -37.31
CA ASP A 832 11.82 -7.11 -36.03
C ASP A 832 12.84 -6.84 -34.92
N LEU A 833 12.85 -5.60 -34.43
CA LEU A 833 13.82 -5.09 -33.46
C LEU A 833 13.79 -5.84 -32.11
N ASN A 834 12.64 -6.40 -31.74
CA ASN A 834 12.50 -7.20 -30.53
C ASN A 834 13.24 -8.54 -30.67
N GLN A 835 13.00 -9.27 -31.76
CA GLN A 835 13.68 -10.53 -31.99
C GLN A 835 15.16 -10.36 -32.35
N LEU A 836 15.55 -9.20 -32.90
CA LEU A 836 16.96 -8.79 -33.01
C LEU A 836 17.62 -8.73 -31.63
N SER A 837 16.98 -8.06 -30.68
CA SER A 837 17.47 -7.95 -29.30
C SER A 837 17.62 -9.33 -28.65
N VAL A 838 16.60 -10.20 -28.81
CA VAL A 838 16.64 -11.58 -28.32
C VAL A 838 17.77 -12.39 -28.95
N ALA A 839 17.97 -12.28 -30.27
CA ALA A 839 19.05 -12.97 -30.98
C ALA A 839 20.44 -12.53 -30.46
N ARG A 840 20.64 -11.22 -30.28
CA ARG A 840 21.90 -10.65 -29.78
C ARG A 840 22.18 -10.99 -28.32
N ILE A 841 21.16 -10.97 -27.45
CA ILE A 841 21.32 -11.41 -26.05
C ILE A 841 21.67 -12.90 -25.98
N ASN A 842 21.05 -13.74 -26.82
CA ASN A 842 21.41 -15.17 -26.87
C ASN A 842 22.83 -15.38 -27.41
N LEU A 843 23.29 -14.56 -28.37
CA LEU A 843 24.68 -14.53 -28.81
C LEU A 843 25.63 -14.19 -27.66
N ILE A 844 25.35 -13.12 -26.90
CA ILE A 844 26.12 -12.73 -25.70
C ILE A 844 26.20 -13.90 -24.72
N MET A 845 25.07 -14.53 -24.40
CA MET A 845 25.03 -15.71 -23.54
C MET A 845 25.87 -16.88 -24.07
N GLY A 846 25.89 -17.08 -25.40
CA GLY A 846 26.74 -18.08 -26.06
C GLY A 846 28.23 -17.76 -25.98
N LEU A 847 28.62 -16.49 -26.07
CA LEU A 847 30.01 -16.03 -25.90
C LEU A 847 30.47 -16.21 -24.44
N LEU A 848 29.62 -15.87 -23.47
CA LEU A 848 29.90 -16.04 -22.04
C LEU A 848 30.14 -17.51 -21.66
N ARG A 849 29.33 -18.45 -22.19
CA ARG A 849 29.54 -19.89 -21.99
C ARG A 849 30.87 -20.39 -22.54
N GLN A 850 31.38 -19.74 -23.59
CA GLN A 850 32.69 -20.03 -24.19
C GLN A 850 33.84 -19.26 -23.50
N LYS A 851 33.58 -18.58 -22.37
CA LYS A 851 34.54 -17.74 -21.64
C LYS A 851 35.16 -16.60 -22.48
N ARG A 852 34.49 -16.17 -23.55
CA ARG A 852 34.90 -15.06 -24.43
C ARG A 852 34.34 -13.73 -23.93
N TYR A 853 34.80 -13.32 -22.75
CA TYR A 853 34.25 -12.19 -21.99
C TYR A 853 34.37 -10.84 -22.73
N ASP A 854 35.50 -10.58 -23.40
CA ASP A 854 35.74 -9.29 -24.06
C ASP A 854 34.82 -9.09 -25.27
N GLU A 855 34.54 -10.15 -26.03
CA GLU A 855 33.59 -10.10 -27.14
C GLU A 855 32.15 -9.96 -26.65
N ALA A 856 31.80 -10.61 -25.54
CA ALA A 856 30.50 -10.43 -24.91
C ALA A 856 30.29 -8.99 -24.41
N GLU A 857 31.32 -8.38 -23.81
CA GLU A 857 31.29 -6.99 -23.36
C GLU A 857 31.12 -6.00 -24.51
N LEU A 858 31.81 -6.22 -25.64
CA LEU A 858 31.64 -5.40 -26.85
C LEU A 858 30.20 -5.47 -27.37
N GLU A 859 29.63 -6.67 -27.45
CA GLU A 859 28.23 -6.85 -27.89
C GLU A 859 27.22 -6.23 -26.91
N ILE A 860 27.46 -6.31 -25.59
CA ILE A 860 26.63 -5.64 -24.57
C ILE A 860 26.67 -4.12 -24.75
N ASN A 861 27.86 -3.54 -24.92
CA ASN A 861 28.06 -2.11 -25.06
C ASN A 861 27.47 -1.55 -26.36
N ASP A 862 27.45 -2.35 -27.43
CA ASP A 862 26.81 -1.97 -28.69
C ASP A 862 25.27 -2.10 -28.62
N LEU A 863 24.74 -3.14 -27.96
CA LEU A 863 23.30 -3.37 -27.86
C LEU A 863 22.59 -2.40 -26.91
N ARG A 864 23.24 -1.99 -25.81
CA ARG A 864 22.60 -1.19 -24.75
C ARG A 864 22.01 0.15 -25.24
N PRO A 865 22.75 1.02 -25.97
CA PRO A 865 22.20 2.27 -26.49
C PRO A 865 21.06 2.07 -27.51
N PHE A 866 21.00 0.90 -28.15
CA PHE A 866 19.90 0.54 -29.03
C PHE A 866 18.64 0.22 -28.21
N LEU A 867 18.76 -0.56 -27.12
CA LEU A 867 17.62 -0.88 -26.25
C LEU A 867 17.08 0.33 -25.50
N ASP A 868 17.96 1.22 -25.02
CA ASP A 868 17.56 2.44 -24.32
C ASP A 868 16.70 3.35 -25.20
N ARG A 869 16.98 3.41 -26.52
CA ARG A 869 16.18 4.19 -27.49
C ARG A 869 14.81 3.57 -27.78
N LEU A 870 14.66 2.27 -27.60
CA LEU A 870 13.41 1.54 -27.82
C LEU A 870 12.52 1.48 -26.57
N ASP A 871 12.97 2.05 -25.45
CA ASP A 871 12.34 1.92 -24.12
C ASP A 871 12.03 0.43 -23.78
N GLY A 872 12.92 -0.46 -24.22
CA GLY A 872 12.74 -1.91 -24.17
C GLY A 872 13.06 -2.49 -22.79
N ARG A 873 12.35 -2.08 -21.73
CA ARG A 873 12.67 -2.44 -20.32
C ARG A 873 12.89 -3.94 -20.08
N ASP A 874 12.10 -4.81 -20.73
CA ASP A 874 12.24 -6.27 -20.61
C ASP A 874 13.54 -6.80 -21.22
N ALA A 875 13.91 -6.25 -22.38
CA ALA A 875 15.17 -6.58 -23.05
C ALA A 875 16.36 -6.03 -22.25
N ILE A 876 16.23 -4.82 -21.67
CA ILE A 876 17.24 -4.23 -20.79
C ILE A 876 17.43 -5.11 -19.56
N ALA A 877 16.36 -5.52 -18.87
CA ALA A 877 16.44 -6.42 -17.71
C ALA A 877 17.17 -7.73 -18.06
N THR A 878 16.89 -8.29 -19.24
CA THR A 878 17.57 -9.50 -19.71
C THR A 878 19.05 -9.25 -20.04
N LEU A 879 19.38 -8.08 -20.58
CA LEU A 879 20.76 -7.64 -20.82
C LEU A 879 21.52 -7.40 -19.50
N GLU A 880 20.85 -6.91 -18.45
CA GLU A 880 21.43 -6.79 -17.11
C GLU A 880 21.79 -8.15 -16.53
N LEU A 881 20.95 -9.18 -16.70
CA LEU A 881 21.30 -10.55 -16.30
C LEU A 881 22.50 -11.10 -17.10
N ALA A 882 22.63 -10.75 -18.38
CA ALA A 882 23.80 -11.11 -19.18
C ALA A 882 25.07 -10.37 -18.69
N THR A 883 24.93 -9.10 -18.30
CA THR A 883 26.02 -8.28 -17.74
C THR A 883 26.45 -8.82 -16.37
N SER A 884 25.49 -9.22 -15.54
CA SER A 884 25.76 -9.90 -14.27
C SER A 884 26.60 -11.16 -14.46
N ARG A 885 26.26 -12.02 -15.44
CA ARG A 885 27.04 -13.23 -15.76
C ARG A 885 28.44 -12.92 -16.33
N LEU A 886 28.59 -11.84 -17.08
CA LEU A 886 29.91 -11.36 -17.52
C LEU A 886 30.81 -11.03 -16.31
N LEU A 887 30.29 -10.24 -15.37
CA LEU A 887 31.00 -9.84 -14.16
C LEU A 887 31.30 -11.03 -13.25
N GLU A 888 30.34 -11.96 -13.09
CA GLU A 888 30.56 -13.21 -12.38
C GLU A 888 31.72 -14.01 -12.99
N GLY A 889 31.75 -14.13 -14.32
CA GLY A 889 32.83 -14.82 -15.04
C GLY A 889 34.21 -14.17 -14.90
N ARG A 890 34.27 -12.87 -14.58
CA ARG A 890 35.49 -12.11 -14.26
C ARG A 890 35.83 -12.10 -12.77
N GLY A 891 34.96 -12.64 -11.91
CA GLY A 891 35.12 -12.66 -10.45
C GLY A 891 34.66 -11.38 -9.75
N GLU A 892 33.96 -10.49 -10.45
CA GLU A 892 33.43 -9.22 -9.93
C GLU A 892 32.03 -9.42 -9.31
N LEU A 893 31.96 -10.21 -8.24
CA LEU A 893 30.69 -10.71 -7.68
C LEU A 893 29.75 -9.63 -7.13
N GLU A 894 30.29 -8.57 -6.52
CA GLU A 894 29.48 -7.47 -5.98
C GLU A 894 28.77 -6.71 -7.12
N GLY A 895 29.51 -6.34 -8.18
CA GLY A 895 28.93 -5.72 -9.37
C GLY A 895 27.92 -6.65 -10.07
N ALA A 896 28.20 -7.95 -10.13
CA ALA A 896 27.26 -8.93 -10.68
C ALA A 896 25.91 -8.91 -9.93
N LEU A 897 25.93 -8.78 -8.60
CA LEU A 897 24.73 -8.69 -7.78
C LEU A 897 23.95 -7.39 -8.01
N GLU A 898 24.64 -6.26 -8.17
CA GLU A 898 24.01 -4.96 -8.50
C GLU A 898 23.20 -5.05 -9.80
N HIS A 899 23.75 -5.66 -10.85
CA HIS A 899 23.04 -5.86 -12.10
C HIS A 899 21.82 -6.80 -11.96
N CYS A 900 21.89 -7.82 -11.10
CA CYS A 900 20.70 -8.63 -10.78
C CYS A 900 19.60 -7.82 -10.09
N LEU A 901 19.95 -6.90 -9.18
CA LEU A 901 18.97 -6.03 -8.52
C LEU A 901 18.30 -5.08 -9.51
N VAL A 902 19.07 -4.49 -10.44
CA VAL A 902 18.50 -3.65 -11.51
C VAL A 902 17.56 -4.47 -12.40
N ALA A 903 17.96 -5.68 -12.81
CA ALA A 903 17.11 -6.57 -13.59
C ALA A 903 15.80 -6.92 -12.85
N GLN A 904 15.90 -7.19 -11.55
CA GLN A 904 14.76 -7.50 -10.69
C GLN A 904 13.75 -6.35 -10.68
N GLU A 905 14.22 -5.10 -10.51
CA GLU A 905 13.34 -3.94 -10.45
C GLU A 905 12.66 -3.68 -11.79
N LEU A 906 13.41 -3.76 -12.90
CA LEU A 906 12.85 -3.63 -14.24
C LEU A 906 11.77 -4.70 -14.51
N TYR A 907 12.01 -5.96 -14.12
CA TYR A 907 11.00 -7.01 -14.26
C TYR A 907 9.79 -6.83 -13.33
N LYS A 908 9.95 -6.21 -12.16
CA LYS A 908 8.82 -5.85 -11.28
C LYS A 908 7.96 -4.77 -11.92
N GLU A 909 8.58 -3.71 -12.44
CA GLU A 909 7.91 -2.60 -13.13
C GLU A 909 7.11 -3.09 -14.34
N THR A 910 7.71 -3.98 -15.15
CA THR A 910 7.05 -4.52 -16.36
C THR A 910 6.15 -5.72 -16.09
N GLY A 911 6.19 -6.25 -14.87
CA GLY A 911 5.27 -7.26 -14.39
C GLY A 911 5.61 -8.71 -14.75
N HIS A 912 6.88 -9.05 -14.97
CA HIS A 912 7.34 -10.42 -15.24
C HIS A 912 7.75 -11.15 -13.96
N SER A 913 6.78 -11.52 -13.11
CA SER A 913 7.04 -12.15 -11.81
C SER A 913 7.80 -13.49 -11.90
N LEU A 914 7.62 -14.23 -12.99
CA LEU A 914 8.41 -15.44 -13.27
C LEU A 914 9.90 -15.09 -13.43
N ASN A 915 10.21 -14.00 -14.15
CA ASN A 915 11.58 -13.56 -14.35
C ASN A 915 12.19 -12.97 -13.07
N VAL A 916 11.38 -12.33 -12.21
CA VAL A 916 11.79 -11.92 -10.86
C VAL A 916 12.23 -13.15 -10.06
N ALA A 917 11.41 -14.21 -10.01
CA ALA A 917 11.76 -15.44 -9.30
C ALA A 917 13.02 -16.13 -9.87
N ILE A 918 13.20 -16.13 -11.19
CA ILE A 918 14.43 -16.63 -11.83
C ILE A 918 15.64 -15.78 -11.44
N THR A 919 15.48 -14.46 -11.39
CA THR A 919 16.54 -13.52 -10.97
C THR A 919 16.98 -13.78 -9.53
N HIS A 920 16.03 -14.07 -8.63
CA HIS A 920 16.35 -14.49 -7.26
C HIS A 920 17.17 -15.79 -7.19
N LEU A 921 16.99 -16.74 -8.12
CA LEU A 921 17.85 -17.93 -8.18
C LEU A 921 19.28 -17.58 -8.59
N ASP A 922 19.44 -16.65 -9.53
CA ASP A 922 20.77 -16.15 -9.95
C ASP A 922 21.43 -15.38 -8.77
N MET A 923 20.67 -14.54 -8.05
CA MET A 923 21.14 -13.86 -6.82
C MET A 923 21.54 -14.83 -5.70
N ALA A 924 20.79 -15.92 -5.51
CA ALA A 924 21.12 -16.95 -4.52
C ALA A 924 22.46 -17.60 -4.84
N SER A 925 22.69 -17.93 -6.13
CA SER A 925 23.98 -18.47 -6.61
C SER A 925 25.13 -17.50 -6.36
N LEU A 926 24.97 -16.21 -6.70
CA LEU A 926 25.98 -15.18 -6.47
C LEU A 926 26.26 -14.97 -4.97
N SER A 927 25.22 -14.96 -4.13
CA SER A 927 25.36 -14.79 -2.69
C SER A 927 26.14 -15.94 -2.05
N LEU A 928 25.94 -17.19 -2.53
CA LEU A 928 26.79 -18.32 -2.15
C LEU A 928 28.26 -18.11 -2.55
N ASN A 929 28.53 -17.55 -3.74
CA ASN A 929 29.89 -17.27 -4.19
C ASN A 929 30.60 -16.20 -3.33
N VAL A 930 29.84 -15.20 -2.86
CA VAL A 930 30.33 -14.16 -1.94
C VAL A 930 30.50 -14.70 -0.51
N GLY A 931 29.78 -15.77 -0.16
CA GLY A 931 29.77 -16.36 1.17
C GLY A 931 28.71 -15.78 2.10
N ASP A 932 27.71 -15.06 1.56
CA ASP A 932 26.56 -14.56 2.29
C ASP A 932 25.43 -15.60 2.26
N LEU A 933 25.44 -16.48 3.26
CA LEU A 933 24.48 -17.57 3.36
C LEU A 933 23.06 -17.09 3.71
N ASP A 934 22.93 -15.97 4.44
CA ASP A 934 21.63 -15.45 4.82
C ASP A 934 20.93 -14.82 3.60
N ALA A 935 21.65 -14.02 2.81
CA ALA A 935 21.15 -13.47 1.55
C ALA A 935 20.82 -14.58 0.54
N ALA A 936 21.65 -15.63 0.45
CA ALA A 936 21.36 -16.78 -0.41
C ALA A 936 20.07 -17.51 -0.01
N ARG A 937 19.83 -17.69 1.29
CA ARG A 937 18.63 -18.35 1.81
C ARG A 937 17.38 -17.50 1.65
N GLU A 938 17.49 -16.19 1.82
CA GLU A 938 16.39 -15.25 1.57
C GLU A 938 15.97 -15.30 0.10
N ALA A 939 16.93 -15.16 -0.83
CA ALA A 939 16.66 -15.17 -2.25
C ALA A 939 16.02 -16.49 -2.72
N VAL A 940 16.51 -17.64 -2.23
CA VAL A 940 15.93 -18.92 -2.61
C VAL A 940 14.56 -19.18 -1.98
N THR A 941 14.30 -18.63 -0.79
CA THR A 941 12.98 -18.70 -0.15
C THR A 941 11.93 -17.95 -0.97
N TYR A 942 12.26 -16.75 -1.45
CA TYR A 942 11.38 -16.01 -2.37
C TYR A 942 11.05 -16.84 -3.61
N ALA A 943 12.09 -17.34 -4.29
CA ALA A 943 11.91 -18.12 -5.52
C ALA A 943 11.12 -19.41 -5.28
N LEU A 944 11.32 -20.11 -4.17
CA LEU A 944 10.57 -21.31 -3.79
C LEU A 944 9.09 -21.02 -3.50
N THR A 945 8.80 -19.96 -2.74
CA THR A 945 7.42 -19.55 -2.43
C THR A 945 6.66 -19.24 -3.71
N TYR A 946 7.27 -18.46 -4.60
CA TYR A 946 6.70 -18.19 -5.92
C TYR A 946 6.57 -19.49 -6.74
N ALA A 947 7.59 -20.35 -6.77
CA ALA A 947 7.54 -21.58 -7.57
C ALA A 947 6.45 -22.56 -7.10
N ARG A 948 6.17 -22.62 -5.79
CA ARG A 948 5.14 -23.48 -5.20
C ARG A 948 3.73 -22.96 -5.44
N SER A 949 3.53 -21.64 -5.42
CA SER A 949 2.25 -21.01 -5.77
C SER A 949 2.02 -20.94 -7.29
N SER A 950 3.10 -20.88 -8.06
CA SER A 950 3.06 -20.94 -9.52
C SER A 950 2.75 -22.36 -10.00
N ALA A 951 2.24 -22.44 -11.22
CA ALA A 951 2.06 -23.73 -11.87
C ALA A 951 3.34 -24.27 -12.53
N SER A 952 4.42 -23.47 -12.59
CA SER A 952 5.65 -23.78 -13.33
C SER A 952 6.48 -24.88 -12.65
N LEU A 953 6.37 -26.10 -13.18
CA LEU A 953 7.18 -27.23 -12.70
C LEU A 953 8.68 -27.00 -12.94
N LEU A 954 9.08 -26.44 -14.09
CA LEU A 954 10.49 -26.17 -14.38
C LEU A 954 11.10 -25.21 -13.35
N LEU A 955 10.37 -24.15 -12.98
CA LEU A 955 10.83 -23.23 -11.95
C LEU A 955 10.90 -23.95 -10.59
N ARG A 956 9.91 -24.79 -10.25
CA ARG A 956 9.92 -25.56 -9.00
C ARG A 956 11.14 -26.47 -8.91
N LEU A 957 11.46 -27.22 -9.96
CA LEU A 957 12.65 -28.08 -9.98
C LEU A 957 13.94 -27.26 -9.81
N ARG A 958 14.06 -26.11 -10.49
CA ARG A 958 15.24 -25.21 -10.35
C ARG A 958 15.35 -24.60 -8.95
N ALA A 959 14.24 -24.12 -8.39
CA ALA A 959 14.19 -23.50 -7.07
C ALA A 959 14.48 -24.51 -5.96
N CYS A 960 13.90 -25.72 -6.01
CA CYS A 960 14.21 -26.78 -5.06
C CYS A 960 15.68 -27.22 -5.15
N ASN A 961 16.25 -27.29 -6.35
CA ASN A 961 17.65 -27.64 -6.52
C ASN A 961 18.58 -26.59 -5.90
N MET A 962 18.37 -25.31 -6.20
CA MET A 962 19.16 -24.22 -5.61
C MET A 962 18.98 -24.15 -4.09
N ALA A 963 17.75 -24.36 -3.59
CA ALA A 963 17.49 -24.34 -2.16
C ALA A 963 18.20 -25.49 -1.46
N ALA A 964 18.16 -26.69 -2.03
CA ALA A 964 18.87 -27.83 -1.47
C ALA A 964 20.39 -27.59 -1.42
N ILE A 965 20.96 -26.91 -2.42
CA ILE A 965 22.36 -26.48 -2.41
C ILE A 965 22.63 -25.48 -1.26
N VAL A 966 21.79 -24.45 -1.12
CA VAL A 966 21.92 -23.44 -0.05
C VAL A 966 21.83 -24.10 1.34
N GLU A 967 20.92 -25.04 1.54
CA GLU A 967 20.76 -25.74 2.82
C GLU A 967 21.95 -26.65 3.16
N LEU A 968 22.60 -27.27 2.15
CA LEU A 968 23.86 -27.99 2.39
C LEU A 968 24.97 -27.07 2.87
N GLU A 969 25.12 -25.88 2.27
CA GLU A 969 26.11 -24.88 2.69
C GLU A 969 25.79 -24.33 4.09
N CYS A 970 24.51 -24.18 4.42
CA CYS A 970 24.04 -23.83 5.77
C CYS A 970 24.21 -24.97 6.79
N SER A 971 24.81 -26.11 6.41
CA SER A 971 24.97 -27.29 7.25
C SER A 971 23.65 -27.88 7.77
N ARG A 972 22.60 -27.83 6.94
CA ARG A 972 21.26 -28.40 7.20
C ARG A 972 20.95 -29.55 6.22
N PRO A 973 21.61 -30.71 6.38
CA PRO A 973 21.45 -31.82 5.43
C PRO A 973 20.04 -32.42 5.42
N ASP A 974 19.24 -32.23 6.48
CA ASP A 974 17.87 -32.74 6.54
C ASP A 974 16.92 -31.97 5.61
N GLU A 975 17.04 -30.65 5.60
CA GLU A 975 16.25 -29.77 4.72
C GLU A 975 16.67 -30.00 3.25
N ALA A 976 17.97 -30.08 2.98
CA ALA A 976 18.49 -30.41 1.65
C ALA A 976 18.01 -31.78 1.15
N HIS A 977 17.98 -32.79 2.03
CA HIS A 977 17.47 -34.11 1.68
C HIS A 977 15.98 -34.06 1.32
N ALA A 978 15.15 -33.38 2.11
CA ALA A 978 13.71 -33.25 1.85
C ALA A 978 13.45 -32.59 0.49
N LEU A 979 14.15 -31.49 0.19
CA LEU A 979 14.05 -30.79 -1.09
C LEU A 979 14.48 -31.66 -2.27
N ALA A 980 15.55 -32.43 -2.12
CA ALA A 980 16.00 -33.34 -3.17
C ALA A 980 15.02 -34.52 -3.40
N THR A 981 14.36 -35.00 -2.35
CA THR A 981 13.25 -35.97 -2.49
C THR A 981 12.07 -35.36 -3.25
N GLU A 982 11.70 -34.11 -2.95
CA GLU A 982 10.64 -33.38 -3.69
C GLU A 982 10.94 -33.30 -5.19
N ILE A 983 12.21 -33.04 -5.58
CA ILE A 983 12.64 -33.02 -6.99
C ILE A 983 12.44 -34.39 -7.66
N LEU A 984 12.80 -35.48 -6.98
CA LEU A 984 12.66 -36.84 -7.54
C LEU A 984 11.19 -37.22 -7.75
N GLU A 985 10.33 -36.91 -6.77
CA GLU A 985 8.89 -37.13 -6.89
C GLU A 985 8.30 -36.31 -8.04
N ALA A 986 8.63 -35.01 -8.09
CA ALA A 986 8.10 -34.10 -9.09
C ALA A 986 8.60 -34.39 -10.52
N ASN A 987 9.80 -34.95 -10.68
CA ASN A 987 10.39 -35.27 -12.00
C ASN A 987 10.19 -36.74 -12.43
N THR A 988 9.34 -37.51 -11.74
CA THR A 988 9.14 -38.94 -12.03
C THR A 988 8.56 -39.17 -13.44
N GLY A 989 9.22 -40.04 -14.24
CA GLY A 989 8.74 -40.48 -15.54
C GLY A 989 8.89 -39.46 -16.69
N ARG A 990 9.73 -38.43 -16.51
CA ARG A 990 10.08 -37.42 -17.52
C ARG A 990 11.33 -37.82 -18.31
N ALA A 991 11.44 -37.28 -19.53
CA ALA A 991 12.57 -37.53 -20.43
C ALA A 991 13.86 -36.82 -19.99
N ASP A 992 13.76 -35.57 -19.50
CA ASP A 992 14.90 -34.88 -18.90
C ASP A 992 15.21 -35.44 -17.50
N ILE A 993 16.31 -36.18 -17.42
CA ILE A 993 16.79 -36.80 -16.18
C ILE A 993 17.71 -35.90 -15.37
N THR A 994 18.10 -34.72 -15.90
CA THR A 994 19.11 -33.85 -15.29
C THR A 994 18.75 -33.40 -13.87
N PRO A 995 17.51 -32.91 -13.59
CA PRO A 995 17.13 -32.55 -12.23
C PRO A 995 17.20 -33.75 -11.27
N SER A 996 16.86 -34.95 -11.75
CA SER A 996 16.92 -36.18 -10.95
C SER A 996 18.36 -36.59 -10.64
N LEU A 997 19.30 -36.38 -11.58
CA LEU A 997 20.73 -36.64 -11.34
C LEU A 997 21.32 -35.66 -10.34
N GLN A 998 20.96 -34.37 -10.42
CA GLN A 998 21.35 -33.35 -9.46
C GLN A 998 20.81 -33.68 -8.06
N ALA A 999 19.52 -34.00 -7.95
CA ALA A 999 18.88 -34.38 -6.69
C ALA A 999 19.53 -35.62 -6.06
N LYS A 1000 19.85 -36.66 -6.84
CA LYS A 1000 20.56 -37.84 -6.33
C LYS A 1000 21.97 -37.52 -5.83
N THR A 1001 22.67 -36.61 -6.52
CA THR A 1001 23.99 -36.14 -6.11
C THR A 1001 23.90 -35.39 -4.77
N ILE A 1002 22.89 -34.53 -4.63
CA ILE A 1002 22.60 -33.80 -3.39
C ILE A 1002 22.24 -34.77 -2.24
N LEU A 1003 21.40 -35.78 -2.48
CA LEU A 1003 21.06 -36.81 -1.48
C LEU A 1003 22.31 -37.55 -0.98
N ALA A 1004 23.19 -37.96 -1.89
CA ALA A 1004 24.44 -38.63 -1.50
C ALA A 1004 25.34 -37.72 -0.65
N LEU A 1005 25.39 -36.43 -0.97
CA LEU A 1005 26.15 -35.44 -0.20
C LEU A 1005 25.51 -35.16 1.17
N ALA A 1006 24.18 -35.09 1.25
CA ALA A 1006 23.43 -34.92 2.49
C ALA A 1006 23.65 -36.11 3.45
N GLU A 1007 23.60 -37.35 2.94
CA GLU A 1007 23.93 -38.56 3.71
C GLU A 1007 25.36 -38.55 4.22
N TYR A 1008 26.31 -38.10 3.40
CA TYR A 1008 27.71 -37.95 3.82
C TYR A 1008 27.85 -36.93 4.96
N ARG A 1009 27.17 -35.78 4.87
CA ARG A 1009 27.18 -34.73 5.91
C ARG A 1009 26.47 -35.16 7.21
N ARG A 1010 25.47 -36.04 7.13
CA ARG A 1010 24.85 -36.71 8.30
C ARG A 1010 25.76 -37.72 8.98
N GLY A 1011 26.85 -38.14 8.34
CA GLY A 1011 27.73 -39.21 8.80
C GLY A 1011 27.25 -40.62 8.43
N ASN A 1012 26.20 -40.77 7.62
CA ASN A 1012 25.75 -42.07 7.11
C ASN A 1012 26.56 -42.49 5.88
N LEU A 1013 27.75 -43.05 6.13
CA LEU A 1013 28.68 -43.45 5.07
C LEU A 1013 28.14 -44.59 4.18
N GLU A 1014 27.27 -45.45 4.69
CA GLU A 1014 26.66 -46.53 3.91
C GLU A 1014 25.63 -45.96 2.92
N GLY A 1015 24.73 -45.08 3.40
CA GLY A 1015 23.75 -44.38 2.57
C GLY A 1015 24.42 -43.52 1.50
N ALA A 1016 25.45 -42.75 1.87
CA ALA A 1016 26.22 -41.93 0.93
C ALA A 1016 26.92 -42.79 -0.13
N SER A 1017 27.53 -43.91 0.26
CA SER A 1017 28.19 -44.83 -0.68
C SER A 1017 27.19 -45.47 -1.64
N ALA A 1018 26.01 -45.85 -1.16
CA ALA A 1018 24.95 -46.41 -2.02
C ALA A 1018 24.45 -45.36 -3.02
N GLY A 1019 24.22 -44.12 -2.58
CA GLY A 1019 23.81 -43.01 -3.44
C GLY A 1019 24.80 -42.70 -4.55
N VAL A 1020 26.10 -42.63 -4.23
CA VAL A 1020 27.17 -42.41 -5.24
C VAL A 1020 27.24 -43.55 -6.25
N LEU A 1021 27.10 -44.80 -5.80
CA LEU A 1021 27.13 -45.97 -6.68
C LEU A 1021 25.91 -46.07 -7.61
N ASP A 1022 24.75 -45.56 -7.20
CA ASP A 1022 23.57 -45.44 -8.07
C ASP A 1022 23.69 -44.25 -9.05
N ALA A 1023 24.27 -43.14 -8.64
CA ALA A 1023 24.32 -41.91 -9.43
C ALA A 1023 25.35 -41.95 -10.58
N ILE A 1024 26.58 -42.41 -10.32
CA ILE A 1024 27.68 -42.38 -11.31
C ILE A 1024 27.31 -43.05 -12.64
N PRO A 1025 26.81 -44.31 -12.67
CA PRO A 1025 26.51 -44.98 -13.94
C PRO A 1025 25.42 -44.27 -14.74
N ARG A 1026 24.50 -43.57 -14.06
CA ARG A 1026 23.40 -42.84 -14.71
C ARG A 1026 23.87 -41.52 -15.31
N VAL A 1027 24.82 -40.85 -14.65
CA VAL A 1027 25.49 -39.66 -15.23
C VAL A 1027 26.33 -40.08 -16.44
N GLU A 1028 27.11 -41.14 -16.33
CA GLU A 1028 27.95 -41.67 -17.44
C GLU A 1028 27.10 -42.16 -18.63
N ALA A 1029 25.90 -42.67 -18.39
CA ALA A 1029 24.98 -43.13 -19.44
C ALA A 1029 24.16 -42.00 -20.10
N SER A 1030 24.28 -40.76 -19.63
CA SER A 1030 23.54 -39.63 -20.22
C SER A 1030 24.21 -39.15 -21.52
N LEU A 1031 23.39 -38.66 -22.46
CA LEU A 1031 23.83 -38.26 -23.81
C LEU A 1031 24.86 -37.12 -23.80
N ASP A 1032 24.79 -36.24 -22.79
CA ASP A 1032 25.76 -35.19 -22.50
C ASP A 1032 26.04 -35.20 -20.99
N PRO A 1033 27.02 -35.99 -20.50
CA PRO A 1033 27.29 -36.11 -19.07
C PRO A 1033 27.65 -34.76 -18.48
N PRO A 1034 26.91 -34.25 -17.48
CA PRO A 1034 27.31 -33.05 -16.77
C PRO A 1034 28.64 -33.29 -16.04
N ALA A 1035 29.74 -32.91 -16.69
CA ALA A 1035 31.11 -33.23 -16.27
C ALA A 1035 31.40 -32.78 -14.82
N GLY A 1036 30.87 -31.63 -14.42
CA GLY A 1036 30.93 -31.15 -13.03
C GLY A 1036 30.22 -32.05 -12.01
N LEU A 1037 29.09 -32.70 -12.36
CA LEU A 1037 28.43 -33.68 -11.48
C LEU A 1037 29.24 -34.96 -11.35
N LEU A 1038 29.77 -35.47 -12.48
CA LEU A 1038 30.61 -36.67 -12.46
C LEU A 1038 31.89 -36.43 -11.66
N PHE A 1039 32.48 -35.25 -11.81
CA PHE A 1039 33.63 -34.80 -11.02
C PHE A 1039 33.31 -34.78 -9.53
N LEU A 1040 32.23 -34.10 -9.13
CA LEU A 1040 31.79 -34.05 -7.73
C LEU A 1040 31.54 -35.44 -7.14
N LEU A 1041 30.82 -36.30 -7.84
CA LEU A 1041 30.53 -37.67 -7.39
C LEU A 1041 31.82 -38.50 -7.25
N THR A 1042 32.80 -38.30 -8.12
CA THR A 1042 34.10 -38.98 -8.07
C THR A 1042 34.92 -38.50 -6.87
N ALA A 1043 34.95 -37.18 -6.62
CA ALA A 1043 35.59 -36.59 -5.44
C ALA A 1043 34.92 -37.04 -4.13
N LEU A 1044 33.59 -37.03 -4.07
CA LEU A 1044 32.81 -37.52 -2.93
C LEU A 1044 33.09 -39.00 -2.66
N ARG A 1045 33.17 -39.84 -3.70
CA ARG A 1045 33.53 -41.26 -3.57
C ARG A 1045 34.89 -41.46 -2.91
N ALA A 1046 35.89 -40.68 -3.34
CA ALA A 1046 37.22 -40.73 -2.74
C ALA A 1046 37.15 -40.42 -1.23
N ARG A 1047 36.37 -39.40 -0.85
CA ARG A 1047 36.21 -38.98 0.55
C ARG A 1047 35.44 -39.99 1.41
N ILE A 1048 34.39 -40.60 0.88
CA ILE A 1048 33.65 -41.68 1.56
C ILE A 1048 34.58 -42.89 1.81
N LEU A 1049 35.32 -43.32 0.78
CA LEU A 1049 36.25 -44.45 0.90
C LEU A 1049 37.37 -44.19 1.90
N GLN A 1050 37.87 -42.95 1.94
CA GLN A 1050 38.84 -42.51 2.94
C GLN A 1050 38.26 -42.58 4.36
N SER A 1051 37.03 -42.09 4.54
CA SER A 1051 36.32 -42.12 5.83
C SER A 1051 36.02 -43.56 6.31
N GLN A 1052 35.91 -44.51 5.37
CA GLN A 1052 35.78 -45.95 5.64
C GLN A 1052 37.13 -46.67 5.87
N GLY A 1053 38.26 -45.96 5.84
CA GLY A 1053 39.60 -46.54 6.00
C GLY A 1053 40.16 -47.28 4.77
N LYS A 1054 39.51 -47.18 3.60
CA LYS A 1054 39.92 -47.83 2.35
C LYS A 1054 40.90 -46.96 1.54
N ASN A 1055 42.04 -46.63 2.16
CA ASN A 1055 42.97 -45.59 1.68
C ASN A 1055 43.49 -45.79 0.25
N ALA A 1056 43.83 -47.01 -0.16
CA ALA A 1056 44.31 -47.28 -1.53
C ALA A 1056 43.27 -46.97 -2.62
N ASN A 1057 42.00 -47.32 -2.35
CA ASN A 1057 40.90 -47.01 -3.27
C ASN A 1057 40.57 -45.51 -3.23
N ALA A 1058 40.61 -44.88 -2.06
CA ALA A 1058 40.40 -43.44 -1.92
C ALA A 1058 41.41 -42.63 -2.75
N GLN A 1059 42.70 -42.97 -2.67
CA GLN A 1059 43.76 -42.32 -3.46
C GLN A 1059 43.54 -42.49 -4.97
N ARG A 1060 43.12 -43.67 -5.41
CA ARG A 1060 42.80 -43.93 -6.83
C ARG A 1060 41.68 -43.02 -7.35
N PHE A 1061 40.58 -42.89 -6.61
CA PHE A 1061 39.47 -42.03 -7.02
C PHE A 1061 39.82 -40.54 -6.89
N ALA A 1062 40.61 -40.14 -5.89
CA ALA A 1062 41.11 -38.77 -5.77
C ALA A 1062 42.02 -38.39 -6.96
N ALA A 1063 42.89 -39.30 -7.41
CA ALA A 1063 43.72 -39.09 -8.60
C ALA A 1063 42.86 -38.91 -9.86
N LYS A 1064 41.83 -39.76 -10.05
CA LYS A 1064 40.88 -39.63 -11.16
C LYS A 1064 40.13 -38.28 -11.14
N ALA A 1065 39.68 -37.85 -9.96
CA ALA A 1065 39.00 -36.56 -9.84
C ALA A 1065 39.95 -35.38 -10.14
N ARG A 1066 41.22 -35.43 -9.72
CA ARG A 1066 42.21 -34.41 -10.07
C ARG A 1066 42.50 -34.35 -11.57
N GLU A 1067 42.59 -35.50 -12.23
CA GLU A 1067 42.74 -35.57 -13.69
C GLU A 1067 41.57 -34.89 -14.40
N MET A 1068 40.33 -35.11 -13.92
CA MET A 1068 39.15 -34.41 -14.45
C MET A 1068 39.23 -32.89 -14.22
N ALA A 1069 39.58 -32.45 -13.00
CA ALA A 1069 39.73 -31.04 -12.70
C ALA A 1069 40.80 -30.34 -13.55
N GLU A 1070 41.92 -31.01 -13.82
CA GLU A 1070 42.99 -30.48 -14.68
C GLU A 1070 42.58 -30.43 -16.15
N ALA A 1071 41.89 -31.46 -16.65
CA ALA A 1071 41.44 -31.54 -18.04
C ALA A 1071 40.40 -30.46 -18.38
N ASP A 1072 39.47 -30.22 -17.47
CA ASP A 1072 38.34 -29.30 -17.67
C ASP A 1072 38.57 -27.91 -17.04
N GLY A 1073 39.70 -27.73 -16.35
CA GLY A 1073 40.08 -26.46 -15.72
C GLY A 1073 39.19 -26.05 -14.55
N TYR A 1074 38.78 -27.01 -13.71
CA TYR A 1074 38.00 -26.76 -12.50
C TYR A 1074 38.90 -26.27 -11.37
N ASP A 1075 38.50 -25.17 -10.75
CA ASP A 1075 39.19 -24.61 -9.59
C ASP A 1075 38.18 -24.02 -8.58
N ARG A 1076 38.70 -23.38 -7.51
CA ARG A 1076 37.86 -22.78 -6.47
C ARG A 1076 37.06 -21.56 -6.95
N TYR A 1077 37.38 -21.01 -8.12
CA TYR A 1077 36.73 -19.87 -8.75
C TYR A 1077 35.78 -20.28 -9.88
N SER A 1078 35.60 -21.58 -10.13
CA SER A 1078 34.53 -22.10 -10.99
C SER A 1078 33.18 -21.46 -10.64
N THR A 1079 32.39 -21.05 -11.63
CA THR A 1079 31.07 -20.44 -11.42
C THR A 1079 30.02 -21.48 -10.98
N SER A 1080 30.21 -22.75 -11.35
CA SER A 1080 29.37 -23.87 -10.96
C SER A 1080 29.63 -24.33 -9.51
N TRP A 1081 28.58 -24.40 -8.70
CA TRP A 1081 28.66 -24.91 -7.33
C TRP A 1081 29.17 -26.36 -7.26
N PHE A 1082 28.72 -27.22 -8.18
CA PHE A 1082 29.12 -28.64 -8.19
C PHE A 1082 30.63 -28.80 -8.42
N GLU A 1083 31.22 -27.97 -9.27
CA GLU A 1083 32.66 -27.95 -9.53
C GLU A 1083 33.42 -27.47 -8.29
N ARG A 1084 33.04 -26.34 -7.69
CA ARG A 1084 33.71 -25.85 -6.47
C ARG A 1084 33.67 -26.85 -5.32
N MET A 1085 32.50 -27.45 -5.07
CA MET A 1085 32.35 -28.45 -4.02
C MET A 1085 33.22 -29.69 -4.28
N GLY A 1086 33.39 -30.09 -5.56
CA GLY A 1086 34.30 -31.17 -5.93
C GLY A 1086 35.75 -30.85 -5.60
N VAL A 1087 36.20 -29.62 -5.89
CA VAL A 1087 37.54 -29.12 -5.52
C VAL A 1087 37.72 -29.07 -4.01
N ASP A 1088 36.73 -28.56 -3.28
CA ASP A 1088 36.78 -28.49 -1.81
C ASP A 1088 36.91 -29.87 -1.18
N LEU A 1089 36.20 -30.89 -1.69
CA LEU A 1089 36.32 -32.27 -1.21
C LEU A 1089 37.72 -32.87 -1.45
N LEU A 1090 38.46 -32.41 -2.46
CA LEU A 1090 39.84 -32.83 -2.73
C LEU A 1090 40.89 -32.11 -1.87
N ASP A 1091 40.61 -30.87 -1.47
CA ASP A 1091 41.54 -29.98 -0.78
C ASP A 1091 41.54 -30.11 0.75
N VAL A 1092 40.61 -30.87 1.34
CA VAL A 1092 40.59 -31.10 2.80
C VAL A 1092 41.63 -32.17 3.20
N PRO A 1093 42.58 -31.86 4.10
CA PRO A 1093 43.64 -32.81 4.51
C PRO A 1093 43.09 -34.10 5.13
N ALA A 1094 43.91 -35.15 5.06
CA ALA A 1094 43.54 -36.54 5.35
C ALA A 1094 43.33 -36.86 6.84
N ASN A 1095 43.76 -35.97 7.74
CA ASN A 1095 43.69 -36.18 9.19
C ASN A 1095 43.23 -34.88 9.91
N PRO A 1096 42.18 -34.89 10.75
CA PRO A 1096 41.75 -33.71 11.51
C PRO A 1096 42.82 -33.17 12.47
N GLU A 1097 43.81 -34.00 12.83
CA GLU A 1097 44.95 -33.60 13.67
C GLU A 1097 46.05 -32.84 12.92
N GLU A 1098 46.10 -32.93 11.59
CA GLU A 1098 46.98 -32.13 10.72
C GLU A 1098 46.37 -30.77 10.33
N ALA A 1099 45.14 -30.47 10.77
CA ALA A 1099 44.60 -29.13 10.64
C ALA A 1099 45.45 -28.18 11.49
N ILE A 1100 46.34 -27.40 10.86
CA ILE A 1100 47.15 -26.36 11.51
C ILE A 1100 46.22 -25.54 12.41
N ARG A 1101 46.33 -25.76 13.73
CA ARG A 1101 45.56 -25.03 14.72
C ARG A 1101 46.20 -23.66 14.88
N VAL A 1102 45.69 -22.70 14.13
CA VAL A 1102 46.14 -21.32 14.23
C VAL A 1102 45.48 -20.69 15.46
N ARG A 1103 46.31 -20.12 16.34
CA ARG A 1103 45.86 -19.24 17.41
C ARG A 1103 46.10 -17.80 17.01
N VAL A 1104 45.03 -17.00 16.97
CA VAL A 1104 45.10 -15.57 16.64
C VAL A 1104 44.51 -14.76 17.77
N ARG A 1105 45.18 -13.68 18.14
CA ARG A 1105 44.73 -12.75 19.16
C ARG A 1105 44.34 -11.44 18.48
N CYS A 1106 43.12 -10.97 18.74
CA CYS A 1106 42.72 -9.63 18.30
C CYS A 1106 43.60 -8.58 18.99
N PRO A 1107 44.27 -7.69 18.24
CA PRO A 1107 45.18 -6.69 18.83
C PRO A 1107 44.43 -5.60 19.60
N LEU A 1108 43.15 -5.35 19.28
CA LEU A 1108 42.36 -4.28 19.88
C LEU A 1108 41.73 -4.72 21.21
N CYS A 1109 41.02 -5.85 21.23
CA CYS A 1109 40.25 -6.31 22.40
C CYS A 1109 40.85 -7.52 23.11
N GLY A 1110 41.96 -8.08 22.59
CA GLY A 1110 42.66 -9.21 23.17
C GLY A 1110 41.96 -10.57 23.03
N GLN A 1111 40.80 -10.63 22.37
CA GLN A 1111 40.04 -11.87 22.17
C GLN A 1111 40.88 -12.91 21.43
N ARG A 1112 40.93 -14.14 21.95
CA ARG A 1112 41.68 -15.25 21.36
C ARG A 1112 40.74 -16.13 20.55
N TYR A 1113 41.16 -16.46 19.33
CA TYR A 1113 40.50 -17.40 18.44
C TYR A 1113 41.42 -18.59 18.23
N GLN A 1114 40.87 -19.79 18.27
CA GLN A 1114 41.58 -21.04 18.02
C GLN A 1114 40.74 -21.92 17.11
N GLY A 1115 41.31 -22.36 16.00
CA GLY A 1115 40.62 -23.19 15.01
C GLY A 1115 41.56 -23.62 13.89
N SER A 1116 41.04 -24.36 12.92
CA SER A 1116 41.79 -24.64 11.68
C SER A 1116 42.12 -23.33 10.95
N GLU A 1117 43.23 -23.29 10.22
CA GLU A 1117 43.65 -22.12 9.43
C GLU A 1117 42.52 -21.59 8.54
N VAL A 1118 41.73 -22.48 7.94
CA VAL A 1118 40.56 -22.15 7.10
C VAL A 1118 39.49 -21.38 7.90
N ARG A 1119 39.15 -21.85 9.10
CA ARG A 1119 38.12 -21.25 9.97
C ARG A 1119 38.56 -19.92 10.59
N ILE A 1120 39.87 -19.72 10.71
CA ILE A 1120 40.47 -18.47 11.18
C ILE A 1120 40.54 -17.44 10.04
N ARG A 1121 40.84 -17.87 8.80
CA ARG A 1121 40.84 -17.00 7.61
C ARG A 1121 39.42 -16.54 7.21
N SER A 1122 38.40 -17.34 7.50
CA SER A 1122 37.00 -16.96 7.24
C SER A 1122 36.44 -15.94 8.24
N LEU A 1123 37.10 -15.71 9.38
CA LEU A 1123 36.76 -14.61 10.29
C LEU A 1123 37.23 -13.29 9.66
N GLN A 1124 36.44 -12.75 8.71
CA GLN A 1124 36.71 -11.47 8.06
C GLN A 1124 36.83 -10.32 9.07
N LYS A 1125 36.20 -10.43 10.25
CA LYS A 1125 36.24 -9.45 11.35
C LYS A 1125 36.22 -10.16 12.72
N CYS A 1126 36.82 -9.54 13.73
CA CYS A 1126 36.73 -9.98 15.12
C CYS A 1126 35.28 -9.85 15.62
N MET A 1127 34.66 -10.96 16.01
CA MET A 1127 33.26 -10.98 16.50
C MET A 1127 32.99 -10.07 17.71
N LYS A 1128 34.03 -9.63 18.44
CA LYS A 1128 33.87 -8.75 19.59
C LYS A 1128 34.03 -7.26 19.27
N CYS A 1129 34.79 -6.88 18.24
CA CYS A 1129 35.11 -5.48 17.97
C CYS A 1129 35.16 -5.07 16.50
N GLY A 1130 34.79 -5.96 15.57
CA GLY A 1130 34.65 -5.65 14.14
C GLY A 1130 35.97 -5.48 13.35
N MET A 1131 37.14 -5.53 13.98
CA MET A 1131 38.44 -5.33 13.31
C MET A 1131 38.93 -6.59 12.57
N LYS A 1132 39.53 -6.45 11.38
CA LYS A 1132 40.18 -7.57 10.64
C LYS A 1132 41.33 -8.16 11.47
N PRO A 1133 41.32 -9.45 11.86
CA PRO A 1133 42.48 -10.08 12.49
C PRO A 1133 43.65 -10.20 11.48
N PHE A 1134 44.90 -10.06 11.94
CA PHE A 1134 46.10 -10.19 11.08
C PHE A 1134 46.26 -11.60 10.48
N LYS A 1135 46.96 -11.67 9.34
CA LYS A 1135 47.41 -12.92 8.68
C LYS A 1135 48.10 -13.87 9.67
N PRO A 1136 47.89 -15.20 9.58
CA PRO A 1136 48.58 -16.17 10.43
C PRO A 1136 50.11 -16.04 10.28
N LEU A 1137 50.84 -15.93 11.39
CA LEU A 1137 52.26 -16.33 11.41
C LEU A 1137 52.27 -17.87 11.37
N LYS A 1138 52.87 -18.46 10.34
CA LYS A 1138 53.14 -19.90 10.30
C LYS A 1138 53.97 -20.25 11.54
N VAL A 1139 53.42 -21.07 12.43
CA VAL A 1139 54.21 -21.75 13.45
C VAL A 1139 54.77 -22.99 12.76
N GLN A 1140 56.06 -22.94 12.40
CA GLN A 1140 56.81 -24.17 12.11
C GLN A 1140 57.09 -24.86 13.45
N ASP A 1141 57.06 -26.19 13.43
CA ASP A 1141 57.19 -27.05 14.61
C ASP A 1141 58.34 -26.61 15.53
N GLY A 1142 57.98 -26.28 16.78
CA GLY A 1142 58.91 -26.15 17.90
C GLY A 1142 59.73 -24.85 17.96
N GLU A 1143 59.06 -23.72 18.19
CA GLU A 1143 59.48 -22.64 19.11
C GLU A 1143 58.31 -21.68 19.40
#